data_AF-A0AAW3ZHT9-F1
#
_entry.id   AF-A0AAW3ZHT9-F1
#
_cell.length_a   1.000
_cell.length_b   1.000
_cell.length_c   1.000
_cell.angle_alpha   90.00
_cell.angle_beta   90.00
_cell.angle_gamma   90.00
#
_symmetry.space_group_name_H-M   'P 1'
#
loop_
_entity.id
_entity.type
_entity.pdbx_description
1 polymer ?
#
loop_
_entity_poly.entity_id
_entity_poly.type
_entity_poly.pdbx_seq_one_letter_code
_entity_poly.pdbx_strand_id
1 'polypeptide(L)'
;MKTFLCFCLALCLLVWSPAAGAAIVSGFDSNVLQRNDDGSAGPVPLGFSVGLFGNSANSVFVNNNGNVTVDAPLGAFTPFNLLQTNQLIIAPFFADVDTRAAGDAVTFGSGSYEGRPAFGVNWINVDYYFSSPNHSNRNSFQLIIVSRSDRGEGDFDIVFNYDQIRWESGEFSGGNSSGLGGSSARAGYALGRGAPGSAFELPGSAVNGALLDNGPQSLIRGSRGSTVPGRYIFEIRGTQDTQVSALTPNANAPSVAARSDASGNFVVFESRASNLVNLSEQNPGADIFFIDTRTGTIETVSVDNDGAPISGDAREPAVSQDGALVTFVAPDAAVRALLNEPLSKRAERIKGSGAAVFLRNMQTGTTQRVGNATTTGTGTQPQPSAGGTHVIYTGVNTDPSQGSVGQQNVFLAPITRLGDEVGIGAPRCVSCKSVAANGSDTSTNSNGTASNPAVNQDGTVVTWQTTASNPLAGTSLPCSGASSTVMMRFMQVGTVRAVSGPGNGGSCGSGGSAAPQIDSAGEVVVFESDQPLTAGDSNALRDIYVYSVSDGTLSRASETSGGTVGNGASSKPDVSGDGKVVAFVSAATNLGVDADTNGVADIHVKSLSNADTARLSRTDTGQQSDGAADRPGLNFDGSRIVFDSTASNMAPGSVGGLSVIYQRANPLVSGVLKSATWWKSDESGWGLFIFDQGNLLAPAWFTYDTDGEPTWFLAGGAFLQPDGSYVGDLFRFTGVPLAQISGIANDPPTQVGNVVLRFSGDTGLSFQYTVNGVTQTKQMTRFPFGQSTVVCRASPTASRAAALNVSDIWWGGAQTSGWGLFINQVDDLLFAIWYTYDTDREPLFLVISTIRQPGGSFSGQVFRQRNGTPFSMINGAPASPGNDVIGSATFRFTDGENGTFSYNLNGGVNQSKPITRLQVGNQATVCNSEPAGR
;
A
#
# COMPACT_ATOMS: atom_id res chain seq x y z
N MET A 1 29.16 16.37 -79.41
CA MET A 1 29.87 15.15 -78.97
C MET A 1 29.72 15.05 -77.46
N LYS A 2 29.17 13.93 -76.96
CA LYS A 2 29.34 13.32 -75.63
C LYS A 2 29.79 14.23 -74.46
N THR A 3 29.01 14.22 -73.38
CA THR A 3 29.57 14.44 -72.04
C THR A 3 29.08 13.33 -71.11
N PHE A 4 30.02 12.48 -70.72
CA PHE A 4 29.90 11.43 -69.71
C PHE A 4 29.90 12.06 -68.32
N LEU A 5 29.04 11.60 -67.42
CA LEU A 5 29.29 11.70 -65.97
C LEU A 5 28.85 10.40 -65.29
N CYS A 6 29.77 9.87 -64.50
CA CYS A 6 29.70 8.62 -63.75
C CYS A 6 28.79 8.78 -62.52
N PHE A 7 27.91 7.83 -62.22
CA PHE A 7 27.24 7.71 -60.92
C PHE A 7 27.17 6.25 -60.48
N CYS A 8 27.59 6.02 -59.23
CA CYS A 8 27.62 4.74 -58.53
C CYS A 8 26.24 4.07 -58.48
N LEU A 9 26.20 2.75 -58.76
CA LEU A 9 25.07 1.88 -58.48
C LEU A 9 25.01 1.56 -56.98
N ALA A 10 23.91 1.96 -56.32
CA ALA A 10 23.55 1.44 -55.01
C ALA A 10 22.69 0.17 -55.19
N LEU A 11 23.13 -0.93 -54.58
CA LEU A 11 22.43 -2.21 -54.51
C LEU A 11 21.18 -2.03 -53.62
N CYS A 12 19.98 -2.16 -54.19
CA CYS A 12 18.73 -2.15 -53.43
C CYS A 12 18.43 -3.59 -52.97
N LEU A 13 18.68 -3.89 -51.69
CA LEU A 13 18.21 -5.11 -51.05
C LEU A 13 16.69 -4.99 -50.83
N LEU A 14 15.93 -5.75 -51.63
CA LEU A 14 14.51 -6.00 -51.40
C LEU A 14 14.35 -6.77 -50.08
N VAL A 15 14.02 -6.06 -49.00
CA VAL A 15 13.57 -6.65 -47.76
C VAL A 15 12.12 -7.12 -47.97
N TRP A 16 11.90 -8.43 -47.92
CA TRP A 16 10.56 -8.99 -47.77
C TRP A 16 10.01 -8.57 -46.41
N SER A 17 9.02 -7.69 -46.39
CA SER A 17 8.16 -7.52 -45.22
C SER A 17 7.34 -8.80 -45.05
N PRO A 18 7.34 -9.46 -43.87
CA PRO A 18 6.40 -10.54 -43.62
C PRO A 18 4.97 -9.97 -43.67
N ALA A 19 4.04 -10.72 -44.27
CA ALA A 19 2.63 -10.39 -44.19
C ALA A 19 2.22 -10.31 -42.71
N ALA A 20 1.48 -9.25 -42.34
CA ALA A 20 0.91 -9.12 -41.00
C ALA A 20 0.04 -10.36 -40.72
N GLY A 21 0.42 -11.16 -39.72
CA GLY A 21 -0.41 -12.27 -39.26
C GLY A 21 -1.73 -11.73 -38.73
N ALA A 22 -2.83 -12.42 -39.04
CA ALA A 22 -4.15 -12.06 -38.52
C ALA A 22 -4.12 -11.99 -36.98
N ALA A 23 -4.75 -10.97 -36.39
CA ALA A 23 -4.80 -10.81 -34.93
C ALA A 23 -5.57 -11.98 -34.29
N ILE A 24 -6.68 -12.40 -34.89
CA ILE A 24 -7.49 -13.55 -34.43
C ILE A 24 -6.72 -14.86 -34.60
N VAL A 25 -6.71 -15.67 -33.54
CA VAL A 25 -6.02 -16.98 -33.51
C VAL A 25 -7.04 -18.12 -33.58
N SER A 26 -6.81 -19.09 -34.46
CA SER A 26 -7.67 -20.27 -34.62
C SER A 26 -7.54 -21.26 -33.45
N GLY A 27 -8.55 -22.12 -33.23
CA GLY A 27 -8.46 -23.28 -32.34
C GLY A 27 -9.26 -23.19 -31.03
N PHE A 28 -10.06 -22.14 -30.86
CA PHE A 28 -10.91 -21.92 -29.68
C PHE A 28 -12.40 -22.01 -30.02
N ASP A 29 -12.80 -22.96 -30.86
CA ASP A 29 -14.13 -23.09 -31.46
C ASP A 29 -14.82 -24.43 -31.17
N SER A 30 -14.36 -25.15 -30.16
CA SER A 30 -14.86 -26.48 -29.81
C SER A 30 -16.28 -26.50 -29.22
N ASN A 31 -16.76 -25.36 -28.73
CA ASN A 31 -18.11 -25.18 -28.21
C ASN A 31 -18.78 -23.98 -28.87
N VAL A 32 -20.11 -24.00 -28.92
CA VAL A 32 -20.94 -22.95 -29.52
C VAL A 32 -21.98 -22.50 -28.51
N LEU A 33 -22.02 -21.20 -28.19
CA LEU A 33 -23.16 -20.59 -27.53
C LEU A 33 -24.28 -20.45 -28.55
N GLN A 34 -25.43 -21.06 -28.28
CA GLN A 34 -26.57 -21.00 -29.21
C GLN A 34 -26.96 -19.55 -29.48
N ARG A 35 -27.30 -19.23 -30.74
CA ARG A 35 -27.66 -17.88 -31.18
C ARG A 35 -28.72 -17.27 -30.26
N ASN A 36 -28.44 -16.09 -29.74
CA ASN A 36 -29.26 -15.38 -28.77
C ASN A 36 -28.93 -13.87 -28.77
N ASP A 37 -29.57 -13.16 -27.85
CA ASP A 37 -29.40 -11.71 -27.63
C ASP A 37 -28.54 -11.48 -26.36
N ASP A 38 -29.10 -11.78 -25.18
CA ASP A 38 -28.46 -11.49 -23.88
C ASP A 38 -28.14 -12.74 -23.06
N GLY A 39 -28.05 -13.89 -23.72
CA GLY A 39 -27.82 -15.18 -23.11
C GLY A 39 -26.35 -15.46 -22.79
N SER A 40 -26.16 -16.45 -21.91
CA SER A 40 -24.85 -16.92 -21.47
C SER A 40 -24.78 -18.43 -21.51
N ALA A 41 -23.57 -18.97 -21.66
CA ALA A 41 -23.31 -20.36 -21.33
C ALA A 41 -23.43 -20.60 -19.81
N GLY A 42 -23.65 -21.85 -19.40
CA GLY A 42 -23.38 -22.25 -18.01
C GLY A 42 -21.88 -22.11 -17.66
N PRO A 43 -21.47 -22.38 -16.42
CA PRO A 43 -20.06 -22.26 -16.04
C PRO A 43 -19.19 -23.21 -16.89
N VAL A 44 -18.24 -22.63 -17.62
CA VAL A 44 -17.33 -23.33 -18.53
C VAL A 44 -15.96 -23.45 -17.87
N PRO A 45 -15.41 -24.68 -17.70
CA PRO A 45 -14.07 -24.87 -17.15
C PRO A 45 -12.98 -24.26 -18.04
N LEU A 46 -12.02 -23.55 -17.43
CA LEU A 46 -10.84 -23.01 -18.13
C LEU A 46 -9.79 -24.11 -18.40
N GLY A 47 -9.72 -25.10 -17.51
CA GLY A 47 -8.70 -26.16 -17.52
C GLY A 47 -7.45 -25.83 -16.70
N PHE A 48 -7.40 -24.66 -16.05
CA PHE A 48 -6.36 -24.20 -15.14
C PHE A 48 -6.94 -23.15 -14.18
N SER A 49 -6.22 -22.83 -13.11
CA SER A 49 -6.60 -21.79 -12.15
C SER A 49 -6.01 -20.43 -12.52
N VAL A 50 -6.78 -19.37 -12.33
CA VAL A 50 -6.36 -17.96 -12.48
C VAL A 50 -6.59 -17.19 -11.17
N GLY A 51 -5.64 -16.33 -10.82
CA GLY A 51 -5.65 -15.49 -9.62
C GLY A 51 -6.21 -14.09 -9.92
N LEU A 52 -7.15 -13.62 -9.11
CA LEU A 52 -7.99 -12.44 -9.37
C LEU A 52 -8.00 -11.51 -8.15
N PHE A 53 -6.84 -10.91 -7.85
CA PHE A 53 -6.66 -9.89 -6.79
C PHE A 53 -7.35 -10.26 -5.47
N GLY A 54 -6.95 -11.40 -4.88
CA GLY A 54 -7.54 -11.96 -3.66
C GLY A 54 -8.69 -12.95 -3.89
N ASN A 55 -9.05 -13.23 -5.14
CA ASN A 55 -9.96 -14.31 -5.53
C ASN A 55 -9.20 -15.31 -6.43
N SER A 56 -9.80 -16.48 -6.69
CA SER A 56 -9.33 -17.40 -7.73
C SER A 56 -10.50 -17.96 -8.52
N ALA A 57 -10.25 -18.33 -9.78
CA ALA A 57 -11.25 -18.94 -10.65
C ALA A 57 -10.64 -20.07 -11.48
N ASN A 58 -11.44 -21.09 -11.76
CA ASN A 58 -11.10 -22.17 -12.68
C ASN A 58 -12.19 -22.37 -13.76
N SER A 59 -13.20 -21.51 -13.78
CA SER A 59 -14.30 -21.50 -14.74
C SER A 59 -14.79 -20.08 -15.01
N VAL A 60 -15.43 -19.88 -16.16
CA VAL A 60 -16.06 -18.61 -16.56
C VAL A 60 -17.42 -18.84 -17.19
N PHE A 61 -18.28 -17.83 -17.15
CA PHE A 61 -19.49 -17.72 -17.97
C PHE A 61 -19.14 -16.98 -19.26
N VAL A 62 -19.44 -17.60 -20.40
CA VAL A 62 -19.29 -16.96 -21.72
C VAL A 62 -20.59 -16.24 -22.06
N ASN A 63 -20.55 -14.91 -22.17
CA ASN A 63 -21.73 -14.07 -22.39
C ASN A 63 -21.80 -13.59 -23.84
N ASN A 64 -23.01 -13.51 -24.41
CA ASN A 64 -23.20 -13.10 -25.80
C ASN A 64 -22.70 -11.67 -26.05
N ASN A 65 -22.90 -10.77 -25.09
CA ASN A 65 -22.55 -9.34 -25.10
C ASN A 65 -21.04 -9.04 -24.95
N GLY A 66 -20.19 -9.85 -25.58
CA GLY A 66 -18.77 -9.56 -25.80
C GLY A 66 -17.89 -9.58 -24.56
N ASN A 67 -18.25 -10.37 -23.55
CA ASN A 67 -17.52 -10.48 -22.29
C ASN A 67 -17.59 -11.90 -21.70
N VAL A 68 -16.70 -12.17 -20.75
CA VAL A 68 -16.80 -13.32 -19.84
C VAL A 68 -16.85 -12.84 -18.40
N THR A 69 -17.60 -13.54 -17.56
CA THR A 69 -17.72 -13.27 -16.12
C THR A 69 -17.36 -14.49 -15.30
N VAL A 70 -16.96 -14.30 -14.04
CA VAL A 70 -16.54 -15.41 -13.17
C VAL A 70 -17.68 -15.88 -12.25
N ASP A 71 -18.45 -14.94 -11.71
CA ASP A 71 -19.36 -15.22 -10.59
C ASP A 71 -20.77 -15.65 -11.01
N ALA A 72 -21.27 -15.02 -12.07
CA ALA A 72 -22.64 -15.17 -12.53
C ALA A 72 -22.72 -14.82 -14.03
N PRO A 73 -23.68 -15.41 -14.78
CA PRO A 73 -23.94 -15.01 -16.16
C PRO A 73 -24.37 -13.54 -16.21
N LEU A 74 -24.00 -12.83 -17.28
CA LEU A 74 -24.30 -11.41 -17.46
C LEU A 74 -25.10 -11.17 -18.74
N GLY A 75 -26.38 -10.83 -18.58
CA GLY A 75 -27.28 -10.41 -19.67
C GLY A 75 -27.46 -8.89 -19.78
N ALA A 76 -26.63 -8.10 -19.11
CA ALA A 76 -26.61 -6.66 -19.35
C ALA A 76 -26.11 -6.40 -20.78
N PHE A 77 -26.77 -5.53 -21.51
CA PHE A 77 -26.44 -5.17 -22.90
C PHE A 77 -25.93 -3.74 -23.03
N THR A 78 -26.40 -2.82 -22.18
CA THR A 78 -25.83 -1.48 -22.07
C THR A 78 -24.59 -1.52 -21.17
N PRO A 79 -23.40 -1.19 -21.68
CA PRO A 79 -22.15 -1.36 -20.95
C PRO A 79 -22.00 -0.39 -19.78
N PHE A 80 -21.73 -0.93 -18.59
CA PHE A 80 -21.42 -0.16 -17.37
C PHE A 80 -19.92 0.04 -17.17
N ASN A 81 -19.54 1.01 -16.34
CA ASN A 81 -18.14 1.35 -16.05
C ASN A 81 -17.39 0.19 -15.39
N LEU A 82 -16.34 -0.32 -16.05
CA LEU A 82 -15.54 -1.43 -15.52
C LEU A 82 -14.64 -1.00 -14.36
N LEU A 83 -14.29 0.29 -14.25
CA LEU A 83 -13.44 0.80 -13.16
C LEU A 83 -14.18 0.86 -11.80
N GLN A 84 -15.50 0.70 -11.80
CA GLN A 84 -16.36 0.88 -10.61
C GLN A 84 -17.24 -0.35 -10.33
N THR A 85 -17.06 -1.45 -11.07
CA THR A 85 -17.92 -2.64 -10.95
C THR A 85 -17.38 -3.63 -9.92
N ASN A 86 -18.31 -4.30 -9.23
CA ASN A 86 -18.02 -5.45 -8.38
C ASN A 86 -18.13 -6.79 -9.12
N GLN A 87 -18.61 -6.76 -10.37
CA GLN A 87 -18.69 -7.92 -11.25
C GLN A 87 -17.29 -8.30 -11.72
N LEU A 88 -16.84 -9.52 -11.43
CA LEU A 88 -15.62 -10.05 -12.03
C LEU A 88 -15.87 -10.30 -13.52
N ILE A 89 -15.21 -9.53 -14.37
CA ILE A 89 -15.46 -9.46 -15.81
C ILE A 89 -14.18 -9.26 -16.61
N ILE A 90 -14.06 -9.96 -17.73
CA ILE A 90 -13.07 -9.69 -18.79
C ILE A 90 -13.86 -9.40 -20.06
N ALA A 91 -13.74 -8.19 -20.57
CA ALA A 91 -14.54 -7.68 -21.67
C ALA A 91 -13.63 -7.21 -22.82
N PRO A 92 -13.30 -8.07 -23.80
CA PRO A 92 -12.65 -7.58 -25.01
C PRO A 92 -13.50 -6.52 -25.72
N PHE A 93 -14.83 -6.61 -25.67
CA PHE A 93 -15.73 -5.62 -26.24
C PHE A 93 -17.14 -5.73 -25.64
N PHE A 94 -17.42 -5.05 -24.53
CA PHE A 94 -18.73 -5.10 -23.91
C PHE A 94 -19.71 -4.14 -24.60
N ALA A 95 -20.68 -4.71 -25.33
CA ALA A 95 -21.78 -4.01 -26.00
C ALA A 95 -22.96 -4.96 -26.26
N ASP A 96 -24.03 -4.41 -26.82
CA ASP A 96 -25.31 -5.06 -27.13
C ASP A 96 -25.21 -5.94 -28.40
N VAL A 97 -24.64 -7.13 -28.23
CA VAL A 97 -24.38 -8.10 -29.33
C VAL A 97 -25.65 -8.90 -29.57
N ASP A 98 -26.05 -9.04 -30.83
CA ASP A 98 -27.20 -9.87 -31.20
C ASP A 98 -26.79 -10.84 -32.31
N THR A 99 -26.95 -12.15 -32.05
CA THR A 99 -26.57 -13.21 -32.98
C THR A 99 -27.77 -13.92 -33.62
N ARG A 100 -29.00 -13.41 -33.43
CA ARG A 100 -30.24 -14.09 -33.85
C ARG A 100 -30.47 -14.06 -35.36
N ALA A 101 -30.31 -12.90 -35.99
CA ALA A 101 -30.71 -12.70 -37.39
C ALA A 101 -29.51 -12.55 -38.35
N ALA A 102 -28.51 -11.77 -37.96
CA ALA A 102 -27.24 -11.63 -38.66
C ALA A 102 -26.06 -11.92 -37.73
N GLY A 103 -24.88 -12.06 -38.33
CA GLY A 103 -23.64 -12.44 -37.66
C GLY A 103 -23.50 -13.92 -37.33
N ASP A 104 -22.35 -14.31 -36.79
CA ASP A 104 -22.07 -15.70 -36.42
C ASP A 104 -22.35 -15.95 -34.93
N ALA A 105 -22.54 -17.22 -34.57
CA ALA A 105 -22.70 -17.61 -33.17
C ALA A 105 -21.37 -17.49 -32.42
N VAL A 106 -21.42 -17.15 -31.13
CA VAL A 106 -20.23 -17.10 -30.28
C VAL A 106 -19.67 -18.52 -30.10
N THR A 107 -18.36 -18.67 -30.32
CA THR A 107 -17.66 -19.96 -30.15
C THR A 107 -16.59 -19.84 -29.09
N PHE A 108 -16.28 -20.93 -28.38
CA PHE A 108 -15.28 -20.91 -27.31
C PHE A 108 -14.70 -22.31 -27.06
N GLY A 109 -13.57 -22.37 -26.35
CA GLY A 109 -12.98 -23.64 -25.96
C GLY A 109 -11.60 -23.51 -25.34
N SER A 110 -11.12 -24.62 -24.76
CA SER A 110 -9.73 -24.75 -24.33
C SER A 110 -8.83 -25.17 -25.50
N GLY A 111 -7.58 -24.74 -25.47
CA GLY A 111 -6.56 -25.03 -26.46
C GLY A 111 -5.17 -24.65 -25.95
N SER A 112 -4.29 -24.24 -26.85
CA SER A 112 -2.97 -23.72 -26.50
C SER A 112 -2.65 -22.44 -27.24
N TYR A 113 -2.03 -21.48 -26.56
CA TYR A 113 -1.50 -20.25 -27.14
C TYR A 113 0.00 -20.18 -26.87
N GLU A 114 0.81 -20.08 -27.93
CA GLU A 114 2.29 -20.07 -27.83
C GLU A 114 2.87 -21.24 -26.99
N GLY A 115 2.26 -22.43 -27.10
CA GLY A 115 2.67 -23.64 -26.39
C GLY A 115 2.19 -23.74 -24.93
N ARG A 116 1.41 -22.77 -24.44
CA ARG A 116 0.84 -22.75 -23.08
C ARG A 116 -0.63 -23.13 -23.08
N PRO A 117 -1.17 -23.76 -22.01
CA PRO A 117 -2.60 -23.97 -21.86
C PRO A 117 -3.37 -22.66 -21.94
N ALA A 118 -4.46 -22.63 -22.71
CA ALA A 118 -5.25 -21.43 -22.90
C ALA A 118 -6.75 -21.75 -23.05
N PHE A 119 -7.60 -20.77 -22.78
CA PHE A 119 -9.03 -20.78 -23.05
C PHE A 119 -9.37 -19.56 -23.90
N GLY A 120 -10.15 -19.73 -24.96
CA GLY A 120 -10.50 -18.63 -25.85
C GLY A 120 -12.00 -18.55 -26.15
N VAL A 121 -12.44 -17.34 -26.50
CA VAL A 121 -13.81 -17.01 -26.89
C VAL A 121 -13.77 -16.12 -28.13
N ASN A 122 -14.56 -16.45 -29.15
CA ASN A 122 -14.61 -15.76 -30.43
C ASN A 122 -16.00 -15.17 -30.68
N TRP A 123 -16.05 -13.86 -30.85
CA TRP A 123 -17.18 -13.11 -31.38
C TRP A 123 -16.82 -12.67 -32.80
N ILE A 124 -16.99 -13.58 -33.75
CA ILE A 124 -16.60 -13.36 -35.15
C ILE A 124 -17.82 -12.93 -35.95
N ASN A 125 -17.67 -11.86 -36.75
CA ASN A 125 -18.74 -11.27 -37.56
C ASN A 125 -20.05 -11.02 -36.79
N VAL A 126 -20.03 -10.74 -35.49
CA VAL A 126 -21.25 -10.55 -34.70
C VAL A 126 -21.96 -9.24 -35.05
N ASP A 127 -23.29 -9.27 -35.00
CA ASP A 127 -24.17 -8.13 -35.25
C ASP A 127 -24.55 -7.43 -33.93
N TYR A 128 -25.25 -6.31 -34.02
CA TYR A 128 -25.74 -5.51 -32.89
C TYR A 128 -27.26 -5.45 -32.86
N TYR A 129 -27.83 -5.21 -31.68
CA TYR A 129 -29.27 -5.02 -31.53
C TYR A 129 -29.74 -3.73 -32.23
N PHE A 130 -30.83 -3.67 -33.00
CA PHE A 130 -31.78 -4.72 -33.35
C PHE A 130 -31.29 -5.51 -34.58
N SER A 131 -30.90 -6.79 -34.41
CA SER A 131 -30.24 -7.52 -35.50
C SER A 131 -31.11 -7.67 -36.75
N SER A 132 -30.49 -7.49 -37.92
CA SER A 132 -31.16 -7.55 -39.22
C SER A 132 -30.29 -8.24 -40.26
N PRO A 133 -30.85 -9.12 -41.12
CA PRO A 133 -30.10 -9.73 -42.22
C PRO A 133 -29.43 -8.72 -43.17
N ASN A 134 -29.92 -7.47 -43.18
CA ASN A 134 -29.39 -6.39 -44.00
C ASN A 134 -28.22 -5.63 -43.36
N HIS A 135 -27.88 -5.91 -42.09
CA HIS A 135 -26.73 -5.31 -41.43
C HIS A 135 -25.42 -5.80 -42.04
N SER A 136 -24.57 -4.84 -42.43
CA SER A 136 -23.25 -5.08 -43.00
C SER A 136 -22.10 -4.61 -42.09
N ASN A 137 -22.41 -3.86 -41.03
CA ASN A 137 -21.45 -3.50 -39.99
C ASN A 137 -21.41 -4.64 -38.98
N ARG A 138 -20.36 -5.47 -39.04
CA ARG A 138 -20.16 -6.62 -38.14
C ARG A 138 -18.84 -6.46 -37.43
N ASN A 139 -18.75 -6.98 -36.21
CA ASN A 139 -17.53 -6.94 -35.40
C ASN A 139 -16.89 -8.34 -35.33
N SER A 140 -15.57 -8.39 -35.34
CA SER A 140 -14.76 -9.59 -35.16
C SER A 140 -13.70 -9.34 -34.09
N PHE A 141 -13.88 -9.94 -32.93
CA PHE A 141 -12.98 -9.83 -31.79
C PHE A 141 -12.92 -11.13 -30.99
N GLN A 142 -11.83 -11.31 -30.24
CA GLN A 142 -11.53 -12.54 -29.51
C GLN A 142 -10.88 -12.22 -28.17
N LEU A 143 -11.22 -13.04 -27.17
CA LEU A 143 -10.51 -13.17 -25.90
C LEU A 143 -9.71 -14.47 -25.90
N ILE A 144 -8.48 -14.43 -25.42
CA ILE A 144 -7.72 -15.62 -25.00
C ILE A 144 -7.20 -15.38 -23.58
N ILE A 145 -7.45 -16.34 -22.68
CA ILE A 145 -6.90 -16.41 -21.33
C ILE A 145 -5.80 -17.47 -21.37
N VAL A 146 -4.56 -17.10 -21.08
CA VAL A 146 -3.39 -17.99 -21.20
C VAL A 146 -2.82 -18.26 -19.83
N SER A 147 -2.69 -19.53 -19.44
CA SER A 147 -2.04 -19.88 -18.18
C SER A 147 -0.56 -19.48 -18.20
N ARG A 148 -0.13 -18.85 -17.11
CA ARG A 148 1.28 -18.51 -16.83
C ARG A 148 1.77 -19.19 -15.56
N SER A 149 1.32 -20.43 -15.34
CA SER A 149 1.84 -21.32 -14.29
C SER A 149 3.35 -21.54 -14.38
N ASP A 150 4.00 -21.21 -15.50
CA ASP A 150 5.45 -21.14 -15.66
C ASP A 150 6.11 -19.97 -14.89
N ARG A 151 5.33 -18.99 -14.43
CA ARG A 151 5.79 -17.79 -13.70
C ARG A 151 5.32 -17.75 -12.25
N GLY A 152 4.12 -18.25 -11.97
CA GLY A 152 3.54 -18.25 -10.64
C GLY A 152 2.20 -18.98 -10.61
N GLU A 153 1.81 -19.49 -9.43
CA GLU A 153 0.51 -20.13 -9.28
C GLU A 153 -0.61 -19.10 -9.44
N GLY A 154 -1.58 -19.38 -10.33
CA GLY A 154 -2.66 -18.45 -10.65
C GLY A 154 -2.30 -17.34 -11.63
N ASP A 155 -1.04 -17.21 -12.04
CA ASP A 155 -0.65 -16.22 -13.06
C ASP A 155 -1.28 -16.56 -14.41
N PHE A 156 -1.72 -15.53 -15.13
CA PHE A 156 -2.28 -15.68 -16.47
C PHE A 156 -2.13 -14.41 -17.31
N ASP A 157 -2.23 -14.55 -18.63
CA ASP A 157 -2.33 -13.42 -19.54
C ASP A 157 -3.74 -13.32 -20.12
N ILE A 158 -4.22 -12.10 -20.31
CA ILE A 158 -5.40 -11.79 -21.10
C ILE A 158 -4.91 -11.29 -22.45
N VAL A 159 -5.40 -11.87 -23.53
CA VAL A 159 -5.12 -11.44 -24.90
C VAL A 159 -6.44 -11.05 -25.56
N PHE A 160 -6.56 -9.77 -25.92
CA PHE A 160 -7.61 -9.32 -26.82
C PHE A 160 -7.06 -9.26 -28.24
N ASN A 161 -7.81 -9.81 -29.18
CA ASN A 161 -7.51 -9.75 -30.60
C ASN A 161 -8.70 -9.11 -31.33
N TYR A 162 -8.41 -8.13 -32.18
CA TYR A 162 -9.40 -7.39 -32.97
C TYR A 162 -9.04 -7.47 -34.44
N ASP A 163 -10.01 -7.87 -35.26
CA ASP A 163 -9.87 -7.89 -36.73
C ASP A 163 -10.76 -6.82 -37.38
N GLN A 164 -11.94 -6.58 -36.82
CA GLN A 164 -12.90 -5.61 -37.34
C GLN A 164 -13.81 -5.07 -36.24
N ILE A 165 -13.94 -3.75 -36.12
CA ILE A 165 -14.83 -3.04 -35.20
C ILE A 165 -15.54 -1.90 -35.96
N ARG A 166 -16.75 -2.20 -36.44
CA ARG A 166 -17.58 -1.32 -37.28
C ARG A 166 -18.81 -0.77 -36.60
N TRP A 167 -19.18 -1.31 -35.45
CA TRP A 167 -20.26 -0.84 -34.60
C TRP A 167 -19.79 -0.79 -33.14
N GLU A 168 -20.44 0.04 -32.32
CA GLU A 168 -20.05 0.30 -30.93
C GLU A 168 -21.22 0.30 -29.94
N SER A 169 -22.46 0.28 -30.40
CA SER A 169 -23.65 0.26 -29.53
C SER A 169 -24.85 -0.34 -30.25
N GLY A 170 -25.76 -0.96 -29.49
CA GLY A 170 -27.08 -1.34 -29.98
C GLY A 170 -28.08 -0.19 -29.96
N GLU A 171 -29.14 -0.30 -30.73
CA GLU A 171 -30.21 0.71 -30.85
C GLU A 171 -30.88 0.99 -29.50
N PHE A 172 -31.06 -0.03 -28.65
CA PHE A 172 -31.65 0.15 -27.32
C PHE A 172 -30.68 0.82 -26.33
N SER A 173 -29.38 0.71 -26.59
CA SER A 173 -28.33 1.46 -25.90
C SER A 173 -28.13 2.88 -26.48
N GLY A 174 -29.04 3.33 -27.36
CA GLY A 174 -29.05 4.66 -27.95
C GLY A 174 -28.22 4.80 -29.24
N GLY A 175 -27.74 3.69 -29.80
CA GLY A 175 -27.11 3.65 -31.11
C GLY A 175 -28.10 3.95 -32.25
N ASN A 176 -27.59 4.40 -33.39
CA ASN A 176 -28.39 4.53 -34.61
C ASN A 176 -28.51 3.18 -35.35
N SER A 177 -29.24 3.16 -36.47
CA SER A 177 -29.44 1.98 -37.32
C SER A 177 -28.18 1.48 -38.05
N SER A 178 -27.01 2.04 -37.74
CA SER A 178 -25.69 1.57 -38.18
C SER A 178 -24.83 1.08 -37.01
N GLY A 179 -25.39 1.05 -35.79
CA GLY A 179 -24.73 0.62 -34.57
C GLY A 179 -23.73 1.64 -34.00
N LEU A 180 -23.93 2.93 -34.31
CA LEU A 180 -23.02 4.02 -33.95
C LEU A 180 -23.66 4.99 -32.95
N GLY A 181 -22.86 5.54 -32.03
CA GLY A 181 -23.31 6.47 -31.00
C GLY A 181 -23.97 5.78 -29.79
N GLY A 182 -24.72 6.54 -28.98
CA GLY A 182 -25.34 6.02 -27.76
C GLY A 182 -24.34 5.73 -26.65
N SER A 183 -24.60 4.69 -25.85
CA SER A 183 -23.69 4.18 -24.82
C SER A 183 -22.67 3.24 -25.45
N SER A 184 -21.56 3.80 -25.92
CA SER A 184 -20.52 3.06 -26.63
C SER A 184 -19.85 1.98 -25.80
N ALA A 185 -19.35 0.97 -26.51
CA ALA A 185 -18.67 -0.20 -25.96
C ALA A 185 -17.54 0.14 -24.99
N ARG A 186 -17.32 -0.76 -24.03
CA ARG A 186 -16.19 -0.71 -23.09
C ARG A 186 -15.31 -1.93 -23.29
N ALA A 187 -13.99 -1.74 -23.36
CA ALA A 187 -13.02 -2.81 -23.55
C ALA A 187 -12.00 -2.79 -22.41
N GLY A 188 -11.86 -3.90 -21.67
CA GLY A 188 -11.07 -3.94 -20.45
C GLY A 188 -11.36 -5.14 -19.54
N TYR A 189 -11.04 -5.01 -18.26
CA TYR A 189 -11.32 -6.02 -17.25
C TYR A 189 -11.60 -5.39 -15.88
N ALA A 190 -12.26 -6.13 -15.01
CA ALA A 190 -12.34 -5.87 -13.57
C ALA A 190 -12.22 -7.19 -12.82
N LEU A 191 -11.11 -7.36 -12.08
CA LEU A 191 -10.68 -8.65 -11.52
C LEU A 191 -10.63 -8.68 -9.99
N GLY A 192 -10.82 -7.55 -9.30
CA GLY A 192 -10.74 -7.47 -7.83
C GLY A 192 -11.95 -6.83 -7.16
N ARG A 193 -13.13 -6.89 -7.77
CA ARG A 193 -14.40 -6.38 -7.21
C ARG A 193 -14.31 -4.93 -6.69
N GLY A 194 -13.89 -4.01 -7.55
CA GLY A 194 -13.71 -2.60 -7.19
C GLY A 194 -12.48 -2.30 -6.33
N ALA A 195 -11.61 -3.28 -6.06
CA ALA A 195 -10.31 -3.01 -5.42
C ALA A 195 -9.48 -2.05 -6.30
N PRO A 196 -8.85 -1.01 -5.71
CA PRO A 196 -7.91 -0.16 -6.43
C PRO A 196 -6.84 -1.02 -7.11
N GLY A 197 -6.50 -0.69 -8.36
CA GLY A 197 -5.50 -1.44 -9.12
C GLY A 197 -6.00 -2.75 -9.75
N SER A 198 -7.27 -3.13 -9.58
CA SER A 198 -7.79 -4.42 -10.06
C SER A 198 -8.65 -4.36 -11.33
N ALA A 199 -8.85 -3.16 -11.87
CA ALA A 199 -9.67 -2.93 -13.06
C ALA A 199 -8.93 -2.02 -14.05
N PHE A 200 -9.27 -2.16 -15.32
CA PHE A 200 -8.66 -1.41 -16.42
C PHE A 200 -9.67 -1.24 -17.57
N GLU A 201 -9.65 -0.09 -18.22
CA GLU A 201 -10.33 0.16 -19.49
C GLU A 201 -9.34 0.69 -20.52
N LEU A 202 -9.46 0.21 -21.77
CA LEU A 202 -8.70 0.76 -22.89
C LEU A 202 -9.13 2.21 -23.14
N PRO A 203 -8.19 3.12 -23.41
CA PRO A 203 -8.50 4.48 -23.84
C PRO A 203 -9.47 4.49 -25.01
N GLY A 204 -10.53 5.29 -24.90
CA GLY A 204 -11.64 5.32 -25.88
C GLY A 204 -12.88 4.50 -25.49
N SER A 205 -12.80 3.69 -24.42
CA SER A 205 -13.99 3.04 -23.84
C SER A 205 -15.07 4.07 -23.48
N ALA A 206 -16.32 3.77 -23.82
CA ALA A 206 -17.49 4.64 -23.66
C ALA A 206 -17.40 6.02 -24.35
N VAL A 207 -16.51 6.19 -25.33
CA VAL A 207 -16.41 7.39 -26.16
C VAL A 207 -16.85 7.07 -27.58
N ASN A 208 -17.91 7.72 -28.05
CA ASN A 208 -18.48 7.48 -29.38
C ASN A 208 -17.45 7.69 -30.50
N GLY A 209 -17.37 6.73 -31.40
CA GLY A 209 -16.47 6.66 -32.53
C GLY A 209 -15.02 6.34 -32.19
N ALA A 210 -14.64 6.20 -30.91
CA ALA A 210 -13.24 6.11 -30.52
C ALA A 210 -12.60 4.76 -30.88
N LEU A 211 -13.29 3.65 -30.59
CA LEU A 211 -12.77 2.29 -30.71
C LEU A 211 -12.93 1.67 -32.11
N LEU A 212 -13.72 2.32 -32.97
CA LEU A 212 -14.03 1.85 -34.34
C LEU A 212 -12.77 1.78 -35.22
N ASP A 213 -12.85 1.03 -36.33
CA ASP A 213 -11.75 0.80 -37.28
C ASP A 213 -11.04 2.08 -37.75
N ASN A 214 -11.80 3.17 -37.91
CA ASN A 214 -11.33 4.49 -38.36
C ASN A 214 -11.33 5.53 -37.24
N GLY A 215 -11.55 5.10 -35.99
CA GLY A 215 -11.57 5.94 -34.81
C GLY A 215 -10.17 6.37 -34.34
N PRO A 216 -10.08 7.44 -33.53
CA PRO A 216 -8.81 7.93 -32.97
C PRO A 216 -8.11 6.92 -32.05
N GLN A 217 -8.83 5.94 -31.49
CA GLN A 217 -8.31 4.86 -30.65
C GLN A 217 -8.67 3.49 -31.23
N SER A 218 -8.59 3.38 -32.56
CA SER A 218 -8.94 2.17 -33.32
C SER A 218 -8.29 0.91 -32.76
N LEU A 219 -9.14 -0.03 -32.32
CA LEU A 219 -8.70 -1.29 -31.73
C LEU A 219 -7.95 -2.18 -32.71
N ILE A 220 -8.25 -2.11 -34.01
CA ILE A 220 -7.57 -2.95 -35.03
C ILE A 220 -6.21 -2.40 -35.46
N ARG A 221 -5.93 -1.12 -35.18
CA ARG A 221 -4.66 -0.45 -35.56
C ARG A 221 -3.69 -0.34 -34.38
N GLY A 222 -4.21 -0.27 -33.16
CA GLY A 222 -3.39 -0.24 -31.95
C GLY A 222 -2.87 -1.62 -31.57
N SER A 223 -2.00 -1.64 -30.56
CA SER A 223 -1.50 -2.87 -29.93
C SER A 223 -0.99 -2.55 -28.53
N ARG A 224 -0.91 -3.56 -27.67
CA ARG A 224 -0.35 -3.45 -26.30
C ARG A 224 0.36 -4.75 -25.96
N GLY A 225 1.60 -4.68 -25.47
CA GLY A 225 2.38 -5.87 -25.14
C GLY A 225 2.61 -6.82 -26.33
N SER A 226 2.45 -6.33 -27.58
CA SER A 226 2.51 -7.12 -28.81
C SER A 226 2.92 -6.20 -29.97
N THR A 227 3.62 -6.75 -30.97
CA THR A 227 3.92 -6.06 -32.24
C THR A 227 2.88 -6.30 -33.33
N VAL A 228 1.87 -7.14 -33.06
CA VAL A 228 0.77 -7.45 -33.99
C VAL A 228 -0.32 -6.40 -33.81
N PRO A 229 -0.64 -5.58 -34.84
CA PRO A 229 -1.79 -4.67 -34.79
C PRO A 229 -3.08 -5.44 -34.49
N GLY A 230 -3.95 -4.87 -33.67
CA GLY A 230 -5.16 -5.53 -33.20
C GLY A 230 -4.96 -6.43 -31.99
N ARG A 231 -3.73 -6.63 -31.48
CA ARG A 231 -3.46 -7.50 -30.33
C ARG A 231 -3.04 -6.72 -29.08
N TYR A 232 -3.76 -6.98 -27.98
CA TYR A 232 -3.53 -6.37 -26.67
C TYR A 232 -3.33 -7.46 -25.63
N ILE A 233 -2.15 -7.53 -25.04
CA ILE A 233 -1.77 -8.49 -24.01
C ILE A 233 -1.74 -7.76 -22.66
N PHE A 234 -2.41 -8.34 -21.67
CA PHE A 234 -2.39 -7.91 -20.28
C PHE A 234 -1.84 -9.03 -19.42
N GLU A 235 -0.76 -8.75 -18.71
CA GLU A 235 -0.10 -9.70 -17.83
C GLU A 235 -0.70 -9.60 -16.43
N ILE A 236 -1.31 -10.69 -15.93
CA ILE A 236 -1.86 -10.79 -14.58
C ILE A 236 -0.96 -11.73 -13.77
N ARG A 237 -0.37 -11.24 -12.68
CA ARG A 237 0.60 -11.96 -11.86
C ARG A 237 0.20 -11.90 -10.39
N GLY A 238 -0.13 -13.05 -9.80
CA GLY A 238 -0.38 -13.24 -8.37
C GLY A 238 -1.49 -12.38 -7.77
N THR A 239 -1.76 -12.59 -6.48
CA THR A 239 -2.66 -11.76 -5.66
C THR A 239 -2.04 -10.43 -5.23
N GLN A 240 -0.88 -10.06 -5.78
CA GLN A 240 -0.18 -8.83 -5.46
C GLN A 240 -0.42 -7.78 -6.54
N ASP A 241 -0.78 -6.59 -6.09
CA ASP A 241 -1.03 -5.41 -6.90
C ASP A 241 0.24 -5.03 -7.68
N THR A 242 0.33 -5.51 -8.93
CA THR A 242 1.36 -5.06 -9.86
C THR A 242 1.03 -3.69 -10.44
N GLN A 243 -0.08 -3.03 -10.10
CA GLN A 243 -0.38 -1.72 -10.66
C GLN A 243 0.45 -0.62 -10.01
N VAL A 244 1.04 0.19 -10.87
CA VAL A 244 1.67 1.46 -10.57
C VAL A 244 0.59 2.53 -10.73
N SER A 245 0.21 3.14 -9.62
CA SER A 245 -0.74 4.25 -9.61
C SER A 245 0.00 5.56 -9.90
N ALA A 246 -0.35 6.24 -11.00
CA ALA A 246 0.08 7.61 -11.22
C ALA A 246 -0.75 8.55 -10.33
N LEU A 247 -0.11 9.25 -9.39
CA LEU A 247 -0.76 10.20 -8.48
C LEU A 247 -0.94 11.59 -9.10
N THR A 248 -0.09 11.95 -10.08
CA THR A 248 -0.16 13.24 -10.79
C THR A 248 -0.20 13.10 -12.33
N PRO A 249 -1.05 12.21 -12.89
CA PRO A 249 -0.97 11.80 -14.30
C PRO A 249 -1.18 12.94 -15.30
N ASN A 250 -1.94 13.98 -14.90
CA ASN A 250 -2.31 15.10 -15.75
C ASN A 250 -1.60 16.41 -15.39
N ALA A 251 -0.56 16.37 -14.54
CA ALA A 251 0.15 17.58 -14.13
C ALA A 251 0.75 18.29 -15.36
N ASN A 252 0.47 19.58 -15.53
CA ASN A 252 0.98 20.37 -16.66
C ASN A 252 2.42 20.87 -16.45
N ALA A 253 3.06 20.51 -15.34
CA ALA A 253 4.45 20.76 -15.01
C ALA A 253 4.98 19.66 -14.07
N PRO A 254 6.29 19.54 -13.84
CA PRO A 254 6.86 18.45 -13.05
C PRO A 254 6.33 18.38 -11.61
N SER A 255 6.15 17.15 -11.13
CA SER A 255 5.95 16.79 -9.72
C SER A 255 7.12 15.91 -9.27
N VAL A 256 7.71 16.20 -8.11
CA VAL A 256 8.93 15.54 -7.59
C VAL A 256 8.92 15.43 -6.07
N ALA A 257 9.89 14.68 -5.53
CA ALA A 257 10.20 14.64 -4.09
C ALA A 257 9.02 14.20 -3.22
N ALA A 258 8.33 13.15 -3.65
CA ALA A 258 7.21 12.57 -2.90
C ALA A 258 7.69 11.91 -1.60
N ARG A 259 6.93 12.09 -0.52
CA ARG A 259 7.09 11.37 0.76
C ARG A 259 5.73 10.91 1.27
N SER A 260 5.67 9.73 1.85
CA SER A 260 4.44 9.14 2.37
C SER A 260 4.39 9.10 3.90
N ASP A 261 3.17 9.06 4.44
CA ASP A 261 2.92 8.72 5.85
C ASP A 261 3.18 7.22 6.14
N ALA A 262 2.99 6.78 7.38
CA ALA A 262 3.24 5.39 7.77
C ALA A 262 2.36 4.39 7.01
N SER A 263 1.13 4.78 6.68
CA SER A 263 0.18 3.90 6.00
C SER A 263 0.35 3.89 4.48
N GLY A 264 1.07 4.87 3.92
CA GLY A 264 1.14 5.11 2.49
C GLY A 264 -0.15 5.71 1.91
N ASN A 265 -1.10 6.14 2.74
CA ASN A 265 -2.35 6.72 2.27
C ASN A 265 -2.22 8.20 1.96
N PHE A 266 -1.32 8.91 2.65
CA PHE A 266 -1.09 10.33 2.48
C PHE A 266 0.29 10.57 1.89
N VAL A 267 0.35 11.30 0.78
CA VAL A 267 1.61 11.61 0.10
C VAL A 267 1.74 13.12 -0.06
N VAL A 268 2.90 13.66 0.31
CA VAL A 268 3.26 15.06 0.06
C VAL A 268 4.28 15.15 -1.05
N PHE A 269 4.20 16.17 -1.89
CA PHE A 269 5.13 16.34 -3.01
C PHE A 269 5.27 17.80 -3.44
N GLU A 270 6.38 18.12 -4.12
CA GLU A 270 6.62 19.41 -4.74
C GLU A 270 6.07 19.39 -6.18
N SER A 271 5.35 20.42 -6.61
CA SER A 271 4.99 20.55 -8.02
C SER A 271 4.88 21.99 -8.49
N ARG A 272 5.19 22.22 -9.77
CA ARG A 272 4.98 23.49 -10.46
C ARG A 272 3.67 23.53 -11.25
N ALA A 273 2.85 22.50 -11.11
CA ALA A 273 1.65 22.34 -11.90
C ALA A 273 0.53 23.23 -11.39
N SER A 274 -0.05 24.04 -12.28
CA SER A 274 -1.15 24.94 -11.94
C SER A 274 -2.52 24.23 -11.93
N ASN A 275 -2.60 23.06 -12.56
CA ASN A 275 -3.86 22.35 -12.80
C ASN A 275 -4.15 21.21 -11.81
N LEU A 276 -3.35 21.04 -10.75
CA LEU A 276 -3.61 20.02 -9.73
C LEU A 276 -4.82 20.38 -8.83
N VAL A 277 -5.03 21.68 -8.57
CA VAL A 277 -6.14 22.20 -7.73
C VAL A 277 -6.79 23.47 -8.29
N ASN A 278 -6.67 23.71 -9.60
CA ASN A 278 -7.12 24.95 -10.27
C ASN A 278 -6.57 26.21 -9.60
N LEU A 279 -5.24 26.30 -9.50
CA LEU A 279 -4.60 27.55 -9.08
C LEU A 279 -4.71 28.56 -10.23
N SER A 280 -5.05 29.82 -9.92
CA SER A 280 -5.02 30.89 -10.93
C SER A 280 -3.60 30.99 -11.52
N GLU A 281 -3.47 31.34 -12.81
CA GLU A 281 -2.23 31.30 -13.61
C GLU A 281 -1.07 32.20 -13.11
N GLN A 282 -1.08 32.68 -11.87
CA GLN A 282 -0.21 33.73 -11.35
C GLN A 282 0.95 33.26 -10.44
N ASN A 283 1.12 31.97 -10.14
CA ASN A 283 2.27 31.50 -9.35
C ASN A 283 3.35 30.84 -10.23
N PRO A 284 4.49 31.50 -10.51
CA PRO A 284 5.61 30.89 -11.23
C PRO A 284 6.48 29.96 -10.38
N GLY A 285 6.21 29.84 -9.07
CA GLY A 285 6.96 28.99 -8.14
C GLY A 285 6.38 27.57 -7.99
N ALA A 286 7.20 26.65 -7.49
CA ALA A 286 6.73 25.35 -7.02
C ALA A 286 5.95 25.47 -5.70
N ASP A 287 4.90 24.68 -5.56
CA ASP A 287 4.08 24.57 -4.35
C ASP A 287 4.19 23.15 -3.76
N ILE A 288 3.87 23.03 -2.47
CA ILE A 288 3.74 21.74 -1.80
C ILE A 288 2.28 21.30 -1.85
N PHE A 289 2.07 20.07 -2.29
CA PHE A 289 0.77 19.44 -2.35
C PHE A 289 0.72 18.25 -1.41
N PHE A 290 -0.51 17.93 -0.99
CA PHE A 290 -0.86 16.76 -0.21
C PHE A 290 -1.94 16.00 -0.98
N ILE A 291 -1.79 14.69 -1.13
CA ILE A 291 -2.79 13.80 -1.74
C ILE A 291 -3.21 12.71 -0.78
N ASP A 292 -4.52 12.53 -0.61
CA ASP A 292 -5.11 11.31 -0.04
C ASP A 292 -5.30 10.30 -1.18
N THR A 293 -4.43 9.29 -1.22
CA THR A 293 -4.40 8.27 -2.27
C THR A 293 -5.65 7.38 -2.29
N ARG A 294 -6.44 7.37 -1.21
CA ARG A 294 -7.69 6.60 -1.13
C ARG A 294 -8.82 7.29 -1.87
N THR A 295 -8.81 8.61 -1.91
CA THR A 295 -9.85 9.44 -2.55
C THR A 295 -9.38 10.10 -3.84
N GLY A 296 -8.06 10.19 -4.04
CA GLY A 296 -7.43 10.99 -5.09
C GLY A 296 -7.50 12.49 -4.84
N THR A 297 -7.93 12.92 -3.65
CA THR A 297 -8.08 14.35 -3.32
C THR A 297 -6.70 14.98 -3.15
N ILE A 298 -6.43 16.02 -3.93
CA ILE A 298 -5.23 16.84 -3.83
C ILE A 298 -5.59 18.18 -3.21
N GLU A 299 -4.75 18.68 -2.30
CA GLU A 299 -4.83 20.02 -1.73
C GLU A 299 -3.44 20.67 -1.66
N THR A 300 -3.39 22.01 -1.67
CA THR A 300 -2.14 22.76 -1.52
C THR A 300 -1.81 22.98 -0.04
N VAL A 301 -0.60 22.59 0.37
CA VAL A 301 -0.07 22.77 1.73
C VAL A 301 0.56 24.16 1.90
N SER A 302 1.29 24.64 0.88
CA SER A 302 1.99 25.93 0.88
C SER A 302 1.05 27.11 0.64
N VAL A 303 0.05 27.25 1.51
CA VAL A 303 -0.95 28.32 1.47
C VAL A 303 -0.98 29.15 2.74
N ASP A 304 -1.44 30.40 2.65
CA ASP A 304 -1.74 31.23 3.81
C ASP A 304 -3.00 30.76 4.56
N ASN A 305 -3.37 31.49 5.62
CA ASN A 305 -4.54 31.17 6.45
C ASN A 305 -5.87 31.36 5.71
N ASP A 306 -5.88 32.09 4.59
CA ASP A 306 -7.06 32.28 3.74
C ASP A 306 -7.10 31.24 2.60
N GLY A 307 -6.10 30.35 2.53
CA GLY A 307 -5.98 29.30 1.52
C GLY A 307 -5.33 29.78 0.22
N ALA A 308 -4.77 30.99 0.16
CA ALA A 308 -4.10 31.48 -1.04
C ALA A 308 -2.66 30.93 -1.14
N PRO A 309 -2.19 30.54 -2.34
CA PRO A 309 -0.81 30.08 -2.55
C PRO A 309 0.21 31.15 -2.16
N ILE A 310 1.36 30.69 -1.65
CA ILE A 310 2.47 31.59 -1.35
C ILE A 310 3.20 32.04 -2.60
N SER A 311 3.91 33.18 -2.48
CA SER A 311 4.81 33.64 -3.55
C SER A 311 6.21 33.01 -3.41
N GLY A 312 6.69 32.44 -4.52
CA GLY A 312 8.03 31.83 -4.62
C GLY A 312 8.02 30.31 -4.38
N ASP A 313 9.17 29.67 -4.62
CA ASP A 313 9.26 28.20 -4.59
C ASP A 313 9.24 27.63 -3.16
N ALA A 314 8.23 26.80 -2.86
CA ALA A 314 8.21 25.87 -1.73
C ALA A 314 8.86 24.54 -2.12
N ARG A 315 9.63 23.93 -1.21
CA ARG A 315 10.44 22.73 -1.51
C ARG A 315 10.60 21.78 -0.33
N GLU A 316 11.10 20.59 -0.66
CA GLU A 316 11.54 19.55 0.28
C GLU A 316 10.48 19.20 1.34
N PRO A 317 9.29 18.77 0.91
CA PRO A 317 8.23 18.43 1.84
C PRO A 317 8.54 17.11 2.57
N ALA A 318 8.07 17.01 3.80
CA ALA A 318 8.01 15.76 4.55
C ALA A 318 6.74 15.73 5.38
N VAL A 319 6.21 14.54 5.64
CA VAL A 319 4.98 14.32 6.37
C VAL A 319 5.26 13.45 7.60
N SER A 320 4.60 13.72 8.72
CA SER A 320 4.66 12.85 9.89
C SER A 320 3.98 11.52 9.62
N GLN A 321 4.34 10.47 10.36
CA GLN A 321 3.82 9.13 10.09
C GLN A 321 2.30 9.00 10.26
N ASP A 322 1.68 9.84 11.09
CA ASP A 322 0.23 9.92 11.25
C ASP A 322 -0.47 10.75 10.14
N GLY A 323 0.27 11.35 9.21
CA GLY A 323 -0.28 12.23 8.17
C GLY A 323 -0.68 13.62 8.66
N ALA A 324 -0.55 13.92 9.95
CA ALA A 324 -1.14 15.12 10.55
C ALA A 324 -0.29 16.39 10.38
N LEU A 325 1.03 16.25 10.22
CA LEU A 325 1.96 17.38 10.12
C LEU A 325 2.76 17.32 8.83
N VAL A 326 2.91 18.46 8.17
CA VAL A 326 3.76 18.61 6.98
C VAL A 326 4.81 19.68 7.23
N THR A 327 6.09 19.35 7.04
CA THR A 327 7.17 20.34 7.02
C THR A 327 7.60 20.67 5.60
N PHE A 328 8.00 21.90 5.36
CA PHE A 328 8.52 22.33 4.08
C PHE A 328 9.42 23.57 4.22
N VAL A 329 10.20 23.85 3.20
CA VAL A 329 11.00 25.07 3.09
C VAL A 329 10.28 26.06 2.19
N ALA A 330 10.21 27.33 2.59
CA ALA A 330 9.72 28.40 1.72
C ALA A 330 10.56 29.67 1.87
N PRO A 331 10.49 30.61 0.91
CA PRO A 331 11.20 31.88 0.99
C PRO A 331 10.77 32.67 2.23
N ASP A 332 11.70 33.38 2.88
CA ASP A 332 11.37 34.19 4.05
C ASP A 332 10.38 35.33 3.69
N ALA A 333 10.31 35.72 2.41
CA ALA A 333 9.29 36.62 1.90
C ALA A 333 7.85 36.07 2.05
N ALA A 334 7.67 34.74 2.03
CA ALA A 334 6.37 34.07 2.18
C ALA A 334 5.88 34.02 3.64
N VAL A 335 6.75 34.29 4.62
CA VAL A 335 6.44 34.25 6.06
C VAL A 335 5.20 35.08 6.42
N ARG A 336 5.02 36.25 5.80
CA ARG A 336 3.88 37.12 6.08
C ARG A 336 2.56 36.43 5.74
N ALA A 337 2.50 35.80 4.58
CA ALA A 337 1.30 35.09 4.13
C ALA A 337 1.08 33.87 5.03
N LEU A 338 2.11 33.05 5.22
CA LEU A 338 2.03 31.80 6.01
C LEU A 338 1.65 32.00 7.49
N LEU A 339 2.11 33.07 8.13
CA LEU A 339 1.92 33.28 9.58
C LEU A 339 0.94 34.41 9.94
N ASN A 340 0.47 35.18 8.94
CA ASN A 340 -0.29 36.42 9.15
C ASN A 340 0.41 37.42 10.11
N GLU A 341 1.74 37.53 10.05
CA GLU A 341 2.51 38.41 10.93
C GLU A 341 2.69 39.84 10.38
N PRO A 342 2.65 40.89 11.24
CA PRO A 342 2.91 42.26 10.83
C PRO A 342 4.38 42.47 10.43
N LEU A 343 4.62 43.42 9.49
CA LEU A 343 5.96 43.73 8.96
C LEU A 343 7.00 44.09 10.04
N SER A 344 6.57 44.62 11.19
CA SER A 344 7.45 44.92 12.33
C SER A 344 8.13 43.67 12.89
N LYS A 345 7.38 42.58 13.10
CA LYS A 345 7.94 41.29 13.56
C LYS A 345 8.90 40.67 12.55
N ARG A 346 8.72 40.95 11.25
CA ARG A 346 9.67 40.54 10.20
C ARG A 346 10.98 41.32 10.27
N ALA A 347 10.93 42.62 10.53
CA ALA A 347 12.12 43.47 10.62
C ALA A 347 13.02 43.09 11.82
N GLU A 348 12.43 42.53 12.87
CA GLU A 348 13.13 42.01 14.05
C GLU A 348 13.85 40.67 13.80
N ARG A 349 13.55 39.96 12.70
CA ARG A 349 14.19 38.67 12.38
C ARG A 349 15.57 38.90 11.79
N ILE A 350 16.53 38.08 12.24
CA ILE A 350 17.92 38.11 11.76
C ILE A 350 17.93 37.80 10.26
N LYS A 351 18.38 38.77 9.44
CA LYS A 351 18.43 38.73 7.96
C LYS A 351 19.52 37.79 7.41
N GLY A 352 19.65 36.58 7.97
CA GLY A 352 20.72 35.64 7.64
C GLY A 352 20.39 34.69 6.48
N SER A 353 19.11 34.37 6.26
CA SER A 353 18.69 33.44 5.22
C SER A 353 17.41 33.88 4.52
N GLY A 354 17.44 33.97 3.20
CA GLY A 354 16.26 34.22 2.36
C GLY A 354 15.20 33.09 2.35
N ALA A 355 15.32 32.07 3.20
CA ALA A 355 14.38 30.95 3.33
C ALA A 355 14.22 30.51 4.80
N ALA A 356 13.10 29.85 5.10
CA ALA A 356 12.74 29.35 6.42
C ALA A 356 12.06 27.97 6.34
N VAL A 357 12.14 27.22 7.43
CA VAL A 357 11.42 25.95 7.62
C VAL A 357 10.07 26.22 8.27
N PHE A 358 9.02 25.59 7.74
CA PHE A 358 7.65 25.69 8.21
C PHE A 358 7.11 24.32 8.60
N LEU A 359 6.13 24.33 9.50
CA LEU A 359 5.36 23.17 9.95
C LEU A 359 3.88 23.53 9.82
N ARG A 360 3.12 22.78 9.02
CA ARG A 360 1.69 22.92 8.87
C ARG A 360 0.98 21.76 9.56
N ASN A 361 -0.04 22.09 10.34
CA ASN A 361 -1.00 21.13 10.88
C ASN A 361 -2.12 20.92 9.85
N MET A 362 -2.25 19.71 9.33
CA MET A 362 -3.23 19.37 8.30
C MET A 362 -4.66 19.27 8.86
N GLN A 363 -4.81 19.07 10.17
CA GLN A 363 -6.12 18.99 10.82
C GLN A 363 -6.73 20.38 11.04
N THR A 364 -5.92 21.36 11.45
CA THR A 364 -6.40 22.72 11.77
C THR A 364 -6.11 23.74 10.67
N GLY A 365 -5.25 23.41 9.71
CA GLY A 365 -4.74 24.32 8.68
C GLY A 365 -3.70 25.33 9.18
N THR A 366 -3.34 25.33 10.47
CA THR A 366 -2.42 26.31 11.04
C THR A 366 -0.97 26.06 10.59
N THR A 367 -0.25 27.12 10.23
CA THR A 367 1.18 27.06 9.88
C THR A 367 2.04 27.79 10.91
N GLN A 368 3.16 27.18 11.29
CA GLN A 368 4.18 27.74 12.17
C GLN A 368 5.55 27.77 11.50
N ARG A 369 6.40 28.69 11.93
CA ARG A 369 7.81 28.71 11.52
C ARG A 369 8.67 27.98 12.53
N VAL A 370 9.51 27.08 12.04
CA VAL A 370 10.43 26.29 12.84
C VAL A 370 11.77 27.00 13.00
N GLY A 371 12.39 27.41 11.90
CA GLY A 371 13.76 27.93 11.93
C GLY A 371 14.26 28.51 10.61
N ASN A 372 15.52 28.93 10.60
CA ASN A 372 16.20 29.46 9.42
C ASN A 372 16.69 28.30 8.53
N ALA A 373 16.37 28.33 7.24
CA ALA A 373 16.86 27.38 6.25
C ALA A 373 18.01 28.01 5.42
N THR A 374 18.77 27.22 4.66
CA THR A 374 19.76 27.77 3.71
C THR A 374 19.10 28.23 2.40
N THR A 375 19.60 29.32 1.79
CA THR A 375 19.04 29.92 0.55
C THR A 375 19.38 29.17 -0.74
N THR A 376 20.42 28.34 -0.70
CA THR A 376 21.00 27.69 -1.88
C THR A 376 21.24 26.23 -1.56
N GLY A 377 20.42 25.34 -2.12
CA GLY A 377 20.77 23.93 -2.22
C GLY A 377 19.70 22.95 -1.78
N THR A 378 19.70 21.82 -2.49
CA THR A 378 19.21 20.52 -2.03
C THR A 378 19.88 20.15 -0.70
N GLY A 379 19.11 19.68 0.27
CA GLY A 379 19.63 19.12 1.52
C GLY A 379 19.29 19.88 2.80
N THR A 380 18.25 20.74 2.76
CA THR A 380 17.65 21.26 3.99
C THR A 380 16.87 20.15 4.70
N GLN A 381 16.17 19.32 3.91
CA GLN A 381 15.37 18.15 4.27
C GLN A 381 14.74 18.30 5.65
N PRO A 382 13.83 19.29 5.84
CA PRO A 382 13.10 19.35 7.08
C PRO A 382 12.28 18.07 7.20
N GLN A 383 12.44 17.34 8.29
CA GLN A 383 11.68 16.13 8.55
C GLN A 383 11.02 16.25 9.92
N PRO A 384 9.69 16.09 10.02
CA PRO A 384 9.10 15.76 11.30
C PRO A 384 9.60 14.37 11.70
N SER A 385 9.99 14.20 12.96
CA SER A 385 10.20 12.87 13.52
C SER A 385 8.95 12.03 13.31
N ALA A 386 9.10 10.72 13.13
CA ALA A 386 7.97 9.82 12.94
C ALA A 386 6.84 10.02 13.97
N GLY A 387 7.18 10.19 15.25
CA GLY A 387 6.21 10.44 16.34
C GLY A 387 5.56 11.82 16.34
N GLY A 388 5.95 12.71 15.43
CA GLY A 388 5.51 14.10 15.42
C GLY A 388 5.94 14.88 16.66
N THR A 389 7.05 14.49 17.29
CA THR A 389 7.60 15.07 18.53
C THR A 389 8.72 16.08 18.28
N HIS A 390 9.35 16.06 17.12
CA HIS A 390 10.43 16.97 16.75
C HIS A 390 10.39 17.31 15.26
N VAL A 391 11.02 18.42 14.88
CA VAL A 391 11.43 18.72 13.50
C VAL A 391 12.95 18.80 13.46
N ILE A 392 13.57 18.01 12.60
CA ILE A 392 14.99 18.13 12.29
C ILE A 392 15.18 18.84 10.95
N TYR A 393 16.20 19.68 10.82
CA TYR A 393 16.48 20.40 9.59
C TYR A 393 17.93 20.91 9.52
N THR A 394 18.41 21.18 8.31
CA THR A 394 19.65 21.94 8.10
C THR A 394 19.39 23.44 8.14
N GLY A 395 20.17 24.19 8.91
CA GLY A 395 20.02 25.65 9.03
C GLY A 395 21.34 26.37 9.14
N VAL A 396 21.27 27.70 9.19
CA VAL A 396 22.43 28.54 9.49
C VAL A 396 22.37 28.93 10.95
N ASN A 397 23.47 28.71 11.68
CA ASN A 397 23.54 29.12 13.07
C ASN A 397 23.53 30.66 13.18
N THR A 398 22.59 31.19 13.95
CA THR A 398 22.48 32.62 14.26
C THR A 398 22.73 32.92 15.73
N ASP A 399 22.91 31.90 16.57
CA ASP A 399 23.14 32.04 18.01
C ASP A 399 24.61 31.73 18.34
N PRO A 400 25.42 32.75 18.74
CA PRO A 400 26.82 32.55 19.07
C PRO A 400 27.04 31.66 20.30
N SER A 401 26.02 31.44 21.14
CA SER A 401 26.11 30.52 22.29
C SER A 401 26.13 29.05 21.88
N GLN A 402 25.54 28.74 20.71
CA GLN A 402 25.44 27.36 20.19
C GLN A 402 26.67 26.97 19.34
N GLY A 403 27.36 27.94 18.71
CA GLY A 403 28.57 27.70 17.92
C GLY A 403 28.90 28.87 16.99
N SER A 404 29.65 28.61 15.92
CA SER A 404 30.03 29.66 14.95
C SER A 404 28.80 30.21 14.23
N VAL A 405 28.60 31.53 14.29
CA VAL A 405 27.52 32.20 13.55
C VAL A 405 27.81 32.16 12.05
N GLY A 406 26.79 31.90 11.23
CA GLY A 406 26.90 31.82 9.77
C GLY A 406 27.26 30.43 9.22
N GLN A 407 27.60 29.47 10.08
CA GLN A 407 27.92 28.10 9.66
C GLN A 407 26.66 27.25 9.47
N GLN A 408 26.63 26.46 8.38
CA GLN A 408 25.56 25.50 8.12
C GLN A 408 25.68 24.30 9.07
N ASN A 409 24.60 24.03 9.80
CA ASN A 409 24.52 23.02 10.84
C ASN A 409 23.15 22.34 10.86
N VAL A 410 23.04 21.25 11.63
CA VAL A 410 21.79 20.54 11.88
C VAL A 410 21.15 21.07 13.16
N PHE A 411 19.84 21.28 13.10
CA PHE A 411 19.03 21.76 14.21
C PHE A 411 17.86 20.82 14.48
N LEU A 412 17.51 20.68 15.75
CA LEU A 412 16.36 19.91 16.21
C LEU A 412 15.44 20.82 17.04
N ALA A 413 14.17 20.89 16.67
CA ALA A 413 13.15 21.67 17.37
C ALA A 413 12.07 20.73 17.94
N PRO A 414 11.76 20.77 19.24
CA PRO A 414 10.71 19.92 19.81
C PRO A 414 9.31 20.43 19.42
N ILE A 415 8.38 19.51 19.26
CA ILE A 415 6.97 19.73 19.00
C ILE A 415 6.19 19.36 20.26
N THR A 416 5.27 20.22 20.68
CA THR A 416 4.28 19.94 21.72
C THR A 416 2.91 19.77 21.06
N ARG A 417 2.15 18.74 21.44
CA ARG A 417 0.78 18.53 20.98
C ARG A 417 -0.16 18.53 22.19
N LEU A 418 -1.19 19.37 22.17
CA LEU A 418 -2.22 19.45 23.21
C LEU A 418 -3.61 19.46 22.57
N GLY A 419 -4.22 18.29 22.43
CA GLY A 419 -5.37 18.12 21.55
C GLY A 419 -4.98 18.41 20.10
N ASP A 420 -5.75 19.25 19.41
CA ASP A 420 -5.50 19.65 18.02
C ASP A 420 -4.46 20.79 17.91
N GLU A 421 -4.06 21.40 19.03
CA GLU A 421 -3.04 22.44 19.03
C GLU A 421 -1.63 21.84 18.96
N VAL A 422 -0.83 22.40 18.04
CA VAL A 422 0.57 22.04 17.83
C VAL A 422 1.40 23.26 18.18
N GLY A 423 2.48 23.10 18.93
CA GLY A 423 3.43 24.17 19.25
C GLY A 423 4.86 23.76 18.93
N ILE A 424 5.66 24.70 18.43
CA ILE A 424 7.09 24.48 18.16
C ILE A 424 7.97 25.15 19.22
N GLY A 425 8.90 24.39 19.80
CA GLY A 425 9.88 24.89 20.75
C GLY A 425 11.13 25.47 20.07
N ALA A 426 12.01 26.07 20.86
CA ALA A 426 13.23 26.69 20.38
C ALA A 426 14.18 25.65 19.74
N PRO A 427 14.65 25.86 18.49
CA PRO A 427 15.61 24.96 17.87
C PRO A 427 16.95 24.92 18.60
N ARG A 428 17.51 23.73 18.76
CA ARG A 428 18.85 23.50 19.33
C ARG A 428 19.76 22.93 18.25
N CYS A 429 20.96 23.48 18.13
CA CYS A 429 21.96 22.97 17.20
C CYS A 429 22.53 21.63 17.67
N VAL A 430 22.50 20.63 16.79
CA VAL A 430 22.95 19.26 17.04
C VAL A 430 24.43 19.07 16.67
N SER A 431 24.92 19.82 15.68
CA SER A 431 26.24 19.62 15.06
C SER A 431 27.25 20.75 15.27
N CYS A 432 26.86 21.84 15.95
CA CYS A 432 27.67 23.07 16.01
C CYS A 432 29.00 22.91 16.77
N LYS A 433 29.05 22.00 17.74
CA LYS A 433 30.20 21.77 18.62
C LYS A 433 30.75 20.37 18.41
N SER A 434 32.06 20.24 18.55
CA SER A 434 32.70 18.93 18.66
C SER A 434 32.26 18.26 19.96
N VAL A 435 32.07 16.94 19.95
CA VAL A 435 31.65 16.19 21.14
C VAL A 435 32.85 15.45 21.74
N ALA A 436 33.02 15.57 23.06
CA ALA A 436 34.06 14.85 23.81
C ALA A 436 33.71 13.36 23.98
N ALA A 437 34.70 12.54 24.32
CA ALA A 437 34.52 11.09 24.50
C ALA A 437 33.44 10.70 25.54
N ASN A 438 33.13 11.59 26.49
CA ASN A 438 32.08 11.42 27.49
C ASN A 438 30.68 11.88 27.02
N GLY A 439 30.51 12.29 25.76
CA GLY A 439 29.25 12.74 25.19
C GLY A 439 28.91 14.23 25.40
N SER A 440 29.71 14.98 26.16
CA SER A 440 29.45 16.41 26.35
C SER A 440 29.96 17.26 25.18
N ASP A 441 29.20 18.28 24.81
CA ASP A 441 29.66 19.32 23.89
C ASP A 441 30.92 20.00 24.45
N THR A 442 31.92 20.17 23.60
CA THR A 442 33.14 20.89 23.96
C THR A 442 32.99 22.40 23.79
N SER A 443 33.96 23.18 24.27
CA SER A 443 34.06 24.61 23.94
C SER A 443 34.51 24.88 22.50
N THR A 444 34.92 23.85 21.76
CA THR A 444 35.40 23.97 20.37
C THR A 444 34.27 23.72 19.37
N ASN A 445 34.16 24.59 18.38
CA ASN A 445 33.20 24.44 17.29
C ASN A 445 33.67 23.37 16.28
N SER A 446 32.72 22.68 15.67
CA SER A 446 32.97 21.84 14.50
C SER A 446 33.48 22.71 13.34
N ASN A 447 34.50 22.27 12.63
CA ASN A 447 35.24 23.08 11.63
C ASN A 447 34.75 22.93 10.18
N GLY A 448 33.60 22.29 9.97
CA GLY A 448 33.00 22.08 8.65
C GLY A 448 31.47 22.15 8.69
N THR A 449 30.81 21.97 7.56
CA THR A 449 29.35 22.04 7.46
C THR A 449 28.69 20.71 7.83
N ALA A 450 27.42 20.78 8.23
CA ALA A 450 26.56 19.60 8.44
C ALA A 450 25.22 19.79 7.74
N SER A 451 24.70 18.73 7.10
CA SER A 451 23.45 18.75 6.32
C SER A 451 22.83 17.36 6.16
N ASN A 452 21.74 17.25 5.39
CA ASN A 452 20.97 16.01 5.16
C ASN A 452 20.68 15.23 6.45
N PRO A 453 20.03 15.86 7.45
CA PRO A 453 19.77 15.18 8.69
C PRO A 453 18.58 14.23 8.58
N ALA A 454 18.59 13.18 9.40
CA ALA A 454 17.44 12.33 9.66
C ALA A 454 17.31 12.09 11.17
N VAL A 455 16.10 11.76 11.62
CA VAL A 455 15.77 11.64 13.04
C VAL A 455 14.83 10.46 13.25
N ASN A 456 15.05 9.71 14.32
CA ASN A 456 14.15 8.64 14.71
C ASN A 456 12.84 9.19 15.31
N GLN A 457 11.92 8.31 15.67
CA GLN A 457 10.55 8.67 16.05
C GLN A 457 10.43 9.69 17.19
N ASP A 458 11.27 9.56 18.21
CA ASP A 458 11.16 10.36 19.44
C ASP A 458 12.21 11.48 19.51
N GLY A 459 12.99 11.69 18.44
CA GLY A 459 14.08 12.67 18.46
C GLY A 459 15.26 12.28 19.34
N THR A 460 15.35 11.02 19.77
CA THR A 460 16.41 10.52 20.64
C THR A 460 17.67 10.15 19.89
N VAL A 461 17.57 9.92 18.58
CA VAL A 461 18.69 9.58 17.70
C VAL A 461 18.62 10.42 16.44
N VAL A 462 19.75 11.02 16.08
CA VAL A 462 19.88 11.90 14.91
C VAL A 462 21.09 11.47 14.08
N THR A 463 20.93 11.44 12.76
CA THR A 463 22.03 11.23 11.80
C THR A 463 22.19 12.43 10.88
N TRP A 464 23.40 12.69 10.41
CA TRP A 464 23.69 13.76 9.44
C TRP A 464 24.99 13.49 8.69
N GLN A 465 25.16 14.13 7.53
CA GLN A 465 26.45 14.15 6.84
C GLN A 465 27.25 15.40 7.27
N THR A 466 28.57 15.30 7.36
CA THR A 466 29.44 16.44 7.68
C THR A 466 30.76 16.43 6.92
N THR A 467 31.26 17.63 6.62
CA THR A 467 32.61 17.87 6.09
C THR A 467 33.61 18.23 7.20
N ALA A 468 33.15 18.31 8.45
CA ALA A 468 34.02 18.61 9.59
C ALA A 468 35.04 17.48 9.78
N SER A 469 36.30 17.85 10.00
CA SER A 469 37.36 16.90 10.36
C SER A 469 37.48 16.69 11.87
N ASN A 470 36.81 17.53 12.67
CA ASN A 470 36.80 17.46 14.14
C ASN A 470 35.39 17.29 14.78
N PRO A 471 34.42 16.55 14.21
CA PRO A 471 33.10 16.40 14.86
C PRO A 471 33.21 15.64 16.20
N LEU A 472 34.27 14.84 16.37
CA LEU A 472 34.65 14.17 17.61
C LEU A 472 35.95 14.80 18.14
N ALA A 473 35.92 15.29 19.38
CA ALA A 473 37.10 15.90 20.00
C ALA A 473 38.11 14.82 20.43
N GLY A 474 39.37 15.02 20.07
CA GLY A 474 40.48 14.15 20.49
C GLY A 474 40.48 12.75 19.86
N THR A 475 39.60 12.48 18.89
CA THR A 475 39.48 11.19 18.20
C THR A 475 39.55 11.42 16.69
N SER A 476 40.31 10.58 15.97
CA SER A 476 40.33 10.63 14.50
C SER A 476 39.11 9.92 13.92
N LEU A 477 38.57 10.45 12.83
CA LEU A 477 37.50 9.78 12.08
C LEU A 477 38.03 8.49 11.42
N PRO A 478 37.22 7.42 11.31
CA PRO A 478 37.63 6.17 10.67
C PRO A 478 38.22 6.37 9.27
N CYS A 479 37.59 7.23 8.47
CA CYS A 479 38.10 7.65 7.16
C CYS A 479 38.48 9.13 7.17
N SER A 480 39.60 9.48 7.81
CA SER A 480 40.05 10.87 7.99
C SER A 480 40.35 11.64 6.69
N GLY A 481 40.52 10.95 5.57
CA GLY A 481 40.72 11.54 4.24
C GLY A 481 39.45 11.70 3.40
N ALA A 482 38.29 11.29 3.93
CA ALA A 482 37.00 11.37 3.23
C ALA A 482 36.55 12.84 3.06
N SER A 483 35.92 13.16 1.93
CA SER A 483 35.35 14.49 1.69
C SER A 483 34.12 14.79 2.56
N SER A 484 33.40 13.75 2.99
CA SER A 484 32.30 13.82 3.96
C SER A 484 32.15 12.51 4.73
N THR A 485 31.61 12.58 5.94
CA THR A 485 31.34 11.44 6.82
C THR A 485 29.91 11.51 7.34
N VAL A 486 29.25 10.36 7.47
CA VAL A 486 27.96 10.25 8.16
C VAL A 486 28.19 10.05 9.65
N MET A 487 27.57 10.92 10.44
CA MET A 487 27.60 10.92 11.89
C MET A 487 26.23 10.54 12.45
N MET A 488 26.23 10.00 13.67
CA MET A 488 25.06 9.66 14.45
C MET A 488 25.24 10.20 15.87
N ARG A 489 24.18 10.79 16.46
CA ARG A 489 24.15 11.30 17.83
C ARG A 489 22.99 10.71 18.61
N PHE A 490 23.28 10.23 19.82
CA PHE A 490 22.28 9.88 20.81
C PHE A 490 21.99 11.10 21.68
N MET A 491 20.79 11.62 21.62
CA MET A 491 20.43 12.92 22.22
C MET A 491 20.32 12.88 23.74
N GLN A 492 20.03 11.71 24.34
CA GLN A 492 19.94 11.56 25.79
C GLN A 492 21.30 11.58 26.49
N VAL A 493 22.28 10.86 25.92
CA VAL A 493 23.63 10.73 26.47
C VAL A 493 24.64 11.68 25.82
N GLY A 494 24.27 12.32 24.71
CA GLY A 494 25.09 13.25 23.94
C GLY A 494 26.15 12.60 23.05
N THR A 495 26.39 11.28 23.19
CA THR A 495 27.39 10.52 22.44
C THR A 495 27.20 10.66 20.93
N VAL A 496 28.31 10.91 20.23
CA VAL A 496 28.39 10.98 18.77
C VAL A 496 29.33 9.91 18.27
N ARG A 497 29.02 9.29 17.13
CA ARG A 497 29.93 8.37 16.42
C ARG A 497 29.81 8.52 14.90
N ALA A 498 30.88 8.20 14.19
CA ALA A 498 30.82 8.04 12.74
C ALA A 498 30.23 6.66 12.42
N VAL A 499 29.27 6.61 11.48
CA VAL A 499 28.67 5.33 11.01
C VAL A 499 29.17 4.93 9.63
N SER A 500 29.78 5.85 8.88
CA SER A 500 30.36 5.59 7.56
C SER A 500 31.87 5.25 7.61
N GLY A 501 32.23 4.22 8.38
CA GLY A 501 33.60 3.68 8.42
C GLY A 501 33.69 2.29 7.77
N PRO A 502 34.89 1.78 7.46
CA PRO A 502 35.04 0.47 6.84
C PRO A 502 34.64 -0.64 7.82
N GLY A 503 33.76 -1.53 7.39
CA GLY A 503 33.37 -2.76 8.09
C GLY A 503 33.86 -4.01 7.33
N ASN A 504 34.08 -5.12 8.04
CA ASN A 504 34.32 -6.46 7.47
C ASN A 504 35.22 -6.49 6.21
N GLY A 505 36.44 -5.93 6.30
CA GLY A 505 37.42 -5.96 5.20
C GLY A 505 37.26 -4.86 4.14
N GLY A 506 36.42 -3.86 4.36
CA GLY A 506 36.37 -2.63 3.57
C GLY A 506 37.61 -1.74 3.74
N SER A 507 37.69 -0.67 2.95
CA SER A 507 38.80 0.28 2.99
C SER A 507 38.35 1.73 2.82
N CYS A 508 39.12 2.66 3.38
CA CYS A 508 38.86 4.09 3.23
C CYS A 508 39.50 4.63 1.94
N GLY A 509 38.78 5.54 1.29
CA GLY A 509 39.27 6.36 0.18
C GLY A 509 39.12 7.86 0.45
N SER A 510 39.19 8.66 -0.62
CA SER A 510 38.93 10.11 -0.58
C SER A 510 37.47 10.47 -0.90
N GLY A 511 36.64 9.50 -1.27
CA GLY A 511 35.21 9.67 -1.56
C GLY A 511 34.40 10.10 -0.32
N GLY A 512 33.17 10.55 -0.51
CA GLY A 512 32.30 10.99 0.57
C GLY A 512 31.25 9.95 0.93
N SER A 513 30.72 10.05 2.15
CA SER A 513 29.46 9.38 2.53
C SER A 513 28.39 10.44 2.82
N ALA A 514 27.16 10.19 2.38
CA ALA A 514 26.13 11.21 2.28
C ALA A 514 24.70 10.66 2.44
N ALA A 515 23.73 11.58 2.52
CA ALA A 515 22.29 11.33 2.53
C ALA A 515 21.82 10.21 3.49
N PRO A 516 22.15 10.29 4.79
CA PRO A 516 21.71 9.28 5.73
C PRO A 516 20.20 9.34 5.95
N GLN A 517 19.53 8.18 6.02
CA GLN A 517 18.18 8.02 6.58
C GLN A 517 18.24 7.02 7.75
N ILE A 518 17.24 7.06 8.62
CA ILE A 518 17.16 6.23 9.83
C ILE A 518 15.73 5.71 10.02
N ASP A 519 15.59 4.48 10.52
CA ASP A 519 14.29 3.90 10.86
C ASP A 519 13.66 4.56 12.11
N SER A 520 12.41 4.20 12.41
CA SER A 520 11.64 4.83 13.49
C SER A 520 12.25 4.55 14.86
N ALA A 521 12.82 3.34 15.05
CA ALA A 521 13.47 2.95 16.30
C ALA A 521 14.83 3.63 16.49
N GLY A 522 15.52 3.96 15.41
CA GLY A 522 16.91 4.42 15.46
C GLY A 522 17.92 3.28 15.47
N GLU A 523 17.52 2.09 14.99
CA GLU A 523 18.31 0.85 14.98
C GLU A 523 18.97 0.57 13.62
N VAL A 524 18.45 1.15 12.54
CA VAL A 524 18.96 0.96 11.18
C VAL A 524 19.23 2.31 10.53
N VAL A 525 20.48 2.53 10.14
CA VAL A 525 20.89 3.73 9.39
C VAL A 525 21.31 3.33 7.99
N VAL A 526 20.73 3.96 6.97
CA VAL A 526 21.12 3.74 5.56
C VAL A 526 21.77 5.00 5.01
N PHE A 527 22.78 4.85 4.15
CA PHE A 527 23.47 5.98 3.54
C PHE A 527 24.15 5.59 2.23
N GLU A 528 24.46 6.58 1.39
CA GLU A 528 25.25 6.37 0.18
C GLU A 528 26.73 6.65 0.43
N SER A 529 27.63 5.92 -0.22
CA SER A 529 29.08 6.16 -0.14
C SER A 529 29.78 5.90 -1.47
N ASP A 530 30.70 6.80 -1.84
CA ASP A 530 31.65 6.60 -2.94
C ASP A 530 32.88 5.76 -2.49
N GLN A 531 32.85 5.23 -1.26
CA GLN A 531 33.93 4.42 -0.70
C GLN A 531 33.55 2.93 -0.63
N PRO A 532 34.53 2.02 -0.80
CA PRO A 532 34.32 0.58 -0.65
C PRO A 532 34.33 0.17 0.83
N LEU A 533 33.28 0.54 1.56
CA LEU A 533 33.21 0.37 3.02
C LEU A 533 32.98 -1.09 3.46
N THR A 534 32.69 -2.01 2.54
CA THR A 534 32.64 -3.46 2.80
C THR A 534 33.53 -4.23 1.83
N ALA A 535 33.99 -5.42 2.21
CA ALA A 535 34.74 -6.30 1.31
C ALA A 535 33.94 -6.65 0.04
N GLY A 536 34.65 -7.02 -1.03
CA GLY A 536 34.04 -7.45 -2.28
C GLY A 536 33.51 -6.31 -3.16
N ASP A 537 33.78 -5.05 -2.80
CA ASP A 537 33.51 -3.92 -3.69
C ASP A 537 34.38 -3.98 -4.95
N SER A 538 33.78 -4.40 -6.07
CA SER A 538 34.48 -4.52 -7.35
C SER A 538 34.11 -3.42 -8.35
N ASN A 539 33.11 -2.59 -8.05
CA ASN A 539 32.61 -1.61 -9.01
C ASN A 539 33.32 -0.25 -8.88
N ALA A 540 33.87 0.08 -7.70
CA ALA A 540 34.44 1.39 -7.38
C ALA A 540 33.49 2.57 -7.70
N LEU A 541 32.19 2.34 -7.63
CA LEU A 541 31.11 3.30 -7.82
C LEU A 541 30.41 3.56 -6.49
N ARG A 542 29.44 4.48 -6.52
CA ARG A 542 28.62 4.77 -5.35
C ARG A 542 27.73 3.58 -5.01
N ASP A 543 27.70 3.22 -3.73
CA ASP A 543 26.89 2.13 -3.21
C ASP A 543 26.01 2.57 -2.03
N ILE A 544 24.99 1.77 -1.74
CA ILE A 544 24.13 1.96 -0.57
C ILE A 544 24.56 1.01 0.53
N TYR A 545 24.77 1.57 1.72
CA TYR A 545 25.19 0.85 2.91
C TYR A 545 24.11 0.90 3.99
N VAL A 546 24.06 -0.17 4.77
CA VAL A 546 23.17 -0.35 5.92
C VAL A 546 24.04 -0.57 7.16
N TYR A 547 23.87 0.30 8.15
CA TYR A 547 24.53 0.23 9.45
C TYR A 547 23.52 -0.18 10.52
N SER A 548 23.79 -1.30 11.18
CA SER A 548 23.04 -1.77 12.34
C SER A 548 23.60 -1.10 13.60
N VAL A 549 22.73 -0.42 14.33
CA VAL A 549 23.11 0.39 15.50
C VAL A 549 23.42 -0.47 16.71
N SER A 550 22.67 -1.56 16.89
CA SER A 550 22.73 -2.47 18.04
C SER A 550 24.07 -3.22 18.15
N ASP A 551 24.62 -3.69 17.03
CA ASP A 551 25.87 -4.45 16.97
C ASP A 551 27.01 -3.74 16.22
N GLY A 552 26.72 -2.59 15.60
CA GLY A 552 27.69 -1.78 14.87
C GLY A 552 28.14 -2.39 13.54
N THR A 553 27.38 -3.34 12.99
CA THR A 553 27.72 -3.99 11.73
C THR A 553 27.37 -3.13 10.52
N LEU A 554 28.15 -3.27 9.45
CA LEU A 554 27.95 -2.59 8.17
C LEU A 554 27.79 -3.64 7.07
N SER A 555 26.77 -3.45 6.24
CA SER A 555 26.47 -4.27 5.06
C SER A 555 26.12 -3.40 3.86
N ARG A 556 26.10 -3.98 2.66
CA ARG A 556 25.74 -3.31 1.41
C ARG A 556 24.32 -3.70 0.99
N ALA A 557 23.50 -2.72 0.62
CA ALA A 557 22.16 -2.96 0.08
C ALA A 557 22.13 -3.01 -1.46
N SER A 558 23.06 -2.34 -2.14
CA SER A 558 23.19 -2.29 -3.61
C SER A 558 23.83 -3.56 -4.19
N GLU A 559 23.23 -4.70 -3.88
CA GLU A 559 23.63 -6.04 -4.31
C GLU A 559 22.40 -6.91 -4.63
N THR A 560 22.59 -7.93 -5.45
CA THR A 560 21.58 -8.94 -5.79
C THR A 560 21.18 -9.79 -4.58
N SER A 561 20.10 -10.57 -4.70
CA SER A 561 19.73 -11.57 -3.68
C SER A 561 20.83 -12.60 -3.40
N GLY A 562 21.73 -12.84 -4.36
CA GLY A 562 22.89 -13.73 -4.21
C GLY A 562 24.15 -13.05 -3.67
N GLY A 563 24.08 -11.79 -3.23
CA GLY A 563 25.22 -11.03 -2.70
C GLY A 563 26.22 -10.53 -3.75
N THR A 564 25.87 -10.59 -5.04
CA THR A 564 26.68 -9.98 -6.10
C THR A 564 26.45 -8.47 -6.13
N VAL A 565 27.53 -7.69 -6.06
CA VAL A 565 27.51 -6.23 -6.09
C VAL A 565 26.89 -5.70 -7.40
N GLY A 566 26.13 -4.61 -7.30
CA GLY A 566 25.60 -3.89 -8.45
C GLY A 566 26.71 -3.36 -9.35
N ASN A 567 26.60 -3.50 -10.67
CA ASN A 567 27.62 -3.04 -11.61
C ASN A 567 27.47 -1.56 -12.02
N GLY A 568 26.64 -0.79 -11.32
CA GLY A 568 26.36 0.62 -11.58
C GLY A 568 26.16 1.40 -10.28
N ALA A 569 26.23 2.74 -10.38
CA ALA A 569 26.13 3.61 -9.22
C ALA A 569 24.71 3.58 -8.63
N SER A 570 24.64 3.59 -7.29
CA SER A 570 23.40 3.62 -6.51
C SER A 570 23.37 4.86 -5.61
N SER A 571 22.19 5.45 -5.40
CA SER A 571 22.03 6.71 -4.65
C SER A 571 20.65 6.87 -4.04
N LYS A 572 20.47 7.92 -3.21
CA LYS A 572 19.19 8.32 -2.61
C LYS A 572 18.48 7.17 -1.87
N PRO A 573 19.11 6.61 -0.82
CA PRO A 573 18.49 5.55 -0.05
C PRO A 573 17.34 6.08 0.81
N ASP A 574 16.35 5.24 1.03
CA ASP A 574 15.32 5.39 2.05
C ASP A 574 15.13 4.06 2.78
N VAL A 575 14.69 4.11 4.04
CA VAL A 575 14.49 2.92 4.88
C VAL A 575 13.07 2.90 5.42
N SER A 576 12.44 1.73 5.45
CA SER A 576 11.11 1.57 6.04
C SER A 576 11.13 1.94 7.53
N GLY A 577 10.01 2.45 8.03
CA GLY A 577 9.87 2.84 9.44
C GLY A 577 10.18 1.71 10.42
N ASP A 578 9.95 0.45 10.03
CA ASP A 578 10.27 -0.75 10.81
C ASP A 578 11.69 -1.31 10.60
N GLY A 579 12.50 -0.65 9.77
CA GLY A 579 13.91 -0.98 9.54
C GLY A 579 14.14 -2.26 8.74
N LYS A 580 13.15 -2.79 8.01
CA LYS A 580 13.27 -4.08 7.30
C LYS A 580 13.46 -3.97 5.79
N VAL A 581 13.17 -2.82 5.19
CA VAL A 581 13.28 -2.63 3.74
C VAL A 581 14.08 -1.37 3.45
N VAL A 582 14.96 -1.45 2.45
CA VAL A 582 15.72 -0.31 1.94
C VAL A 582 15.34 -0.08 0.48
N ALA A 583 14.90 1.13 0.13
CA ALA A 583 14.69 1.54 -1.24
C ALA A 583 15.83 2.44 -1.72
N PHE A 584 16.21 2.34 -2.99
CA PHE A 584 17.28 3.16 -3.55
C PHE A 584 17.19 3.28 -5.07
N VAL A 585 17.81 4.31 -5.61
CA VAL A 585 18.00 4.49 -7.06
C VAL A 585 19.26 3.76 -7.49
N SER A 586 19.25 3.03 -8.61
CA SER A 586 20.45 2.43 -9.19
C SER A 586 20.47 2.46 -10.71
N ALA A 587 21.65 2.67 -11.28
CA ALA A 587 21.94 2.50 -12.71
C ALA A 587 22.57 1.12 -13.01
N ALA A 588 22.59 0.21 -12.04
CA ALA A 588 23.16 -1.12 -12.19
C ALA A 588 22.25 -2.02 -13.04
N THR A 589 22.83 -2.74 -13.99
CA THR A 589 22.09 -3.63 -14.90
C THR A 589 21.88 -5.04 -14.39
N ASN A 590 22.46 -5.37 -13.25
CA ASN A 590 22.42 -6.69 -12.64
C ASN A 590 21.65 -6.76 -11.32
N LEU A 591 20.98 -5.69 -10.88
CA LEU A 591 20.19 -5.68 -9.64
C LEU A 591 18.76 -6.16 -9.89
N GLY A 592 18.52 -7.46 -9.76
CA GLY A 592 17.19 -8.07 -9.86
C GLY A 592 17.21 -9.42 -10.57
N VAL A 593 16.03 -10.00 -10.77
CA VAL A 593 15.87 -11.32 -11.43
C VAL A 593 16.05 -11.24 -12.95
N ASP A 594 15.74 -10.09 -13.56
CA ASP A 594 15.97 -9.84 -14.99
C ASP A 594 17.04 -8.75 -15.15
N ALA A 595 17.85 -8.87 -16.21
CA ALA A 595 18.84 -7.86 -16.57
C ALA A 595 18.17 -6.53 -16.95
N ASP A 596 18.78 -5.41 -16.55
CA ASP A 596 18.35 -4.10 -17.01
C ASP A 596 18.90 -3.79 -18.41
N THR A 597 18.01 -3.46 -19.36
CA THR A 597 18.37 -3.21 -20.77
C THR A 597 18.05 -1.80 -21.27
N ASN A 598 17.39 -0.96 -20.47
CA ASN A 598 16.93 0.37 -20.91
C ASN A 598 17.99 1.47 -20.72
N GLY A 599 19.01 1.23 -19.87
CA GLY A 599 20.08 2.20 -19.61
C GLY A 599 19.64 3.44 -18.83
N VAL A 600 18.49 3.40 -18.16
CA VAL A 600 18.01 4.49 -17.28
C VAL A 600 18.09 4.08 -15.81
N ALA A 601 18.14 5.04 -14.90
CA ALA A 601 18.16 4.75 -13.48
C ALA A 601 16.79 4.24 -12.99
N ASP A 602 16.81 3.22 -12.15
CA ASP A 602 15.64 2.49 -11.67
C ASP A 602 15.56 2.49 -10.13
N ILE A 603 14.34 2.39 -9.61
CA ILE A 603 14.07 2.17 -8.19
C ILE A 603 14.20 0.69 -7.86
N HIS A 604 15.03 0.39 -6.88
CA HIS A 604 15.23 -0.94 -6.32
C HIS A 604 14.86 -0.97 -4.84
N VAL A 605 14.46 -2.14 -4.36
CA VAL A 605 14.24 -2.44 -2.94
C VAL A 605 15.04 -3.65 -2.52
N LYS A 606 15.60 -3.60 -1.31
CA LYS A 606 16.29 -4.69 -0.62
C LYS A 606 15.53 -5.03 0.65
N SER A 607 15.14 -6.29 0.80
CA SER A 607 14.65 -6.83 2.06
C SER A 607 15.85 -7.17 2.95
N LEU A 608 15.87 -6.65 4.17
CA LEU A 608 16.91 -6.93 5.16
C LEU A 608 16.65 -8.22 5.95
N SER A 609 15.45 -8.80 5.82
CA SER A 609 15.09 -10.04 6.51
C SER A 609 15.59 -11.30 5.80
N ASN A 610 15.60 -11.29 4.48
CA ASN A 610 15.96 -12.44 3.64
C ASN A 610 16.96 -12.10 2.51
N ALA A 611 17.45 -10.85 2.48
CA ALA A 611 18.38 -10.32 1.48
C ALA A 611 17.83 -10.25 0.05
N ASP A 612 16.52 -10.37 -0.18
CA ASP A 612 15.97 -10.28 -1.54
C ASP A 612 16.05 -8.87 -2.13
N THR A 613 16.33 -8.78 -3.43
CA THR A 613 16.39 -7.52 -4.18
C THR A 613 15.38 -7.52 -5.34
N ALA A 614 14.57 -6.48 -5.46
CA ALA A 614 13.61 -6.31 -6.55
C ALA A 614 13.69 -4.91 -7.17
N ARG A 615 13.37 -4.82 -8.46
CA ARG A 615 13.25 -3.56 -9.20
C ARG A 615 11.78 -3.14 -9.29
N LEU A 616 11.44 -1.96 -8.78
CA LEU A 616 10.05 -1.48 -8.67
C LEU A 616 9.64 -0.48 -9.76
N SER A 617 10.58 0.23 -10.39
CA SER A 617 10.32 1.07 -11.58
C SER A 617 10.14 0.22 -12.83
N ARG A 618 9.01 -0.47 -12.89
CA ARG A 618 8.54 -1.26 -14.03
C ARG A 618 7.09 -0.90 -14.29
N THR A 619 6.65 -1.03 -15.53
CA THR A 619 5.24 -0.83 -15.88
C THR A 619 4.34 -1.84 -15.17
N ASP A 620 3.02 -1.64 -15.23
CA ASP A 620 2.03 -2.58 -14.69
C ASP A 620 2.14 -4.00 -15.25
N THR A 621 2.73 -4.11 -16.45
CA THR A 621 2.97 -5.38 -17.16
C THR A 621 4.36 -5.97 -16.88
N GLY A 622 5.13 -5.38 -15.96
CA GLY A 622 6.48 -5.83 -15.64
C GLY A 622 7.55 -5.41 -16.64
N GLN A 623 7.19 -4.67 -17.70
CA GLN A 623 8.13 -4.12 -18.68
C GLN A 623 8.98 -3.01 -18.05
N GLN A 624 10.12 -2.74 -18.69
CA GLN A 624 11.01 -1.67 -18.26
C GLN A 624 10.41 -0.28 -18.52
N SER A 625 10.67 0.66 -17.62
CA SER A 625 10.35 2.06 -17.85
C SER A 625 11.23 2.66 -18.96
N ASP A 626 10.67 3.58 -19.74
CA ASP A 626 11.38 4.31 -20.80
C ASP A 626 12.00 5.63 -20.32
N GLY A 627 11.77 5.99 -19.06
CA GLY A 627 12.36 7.15 -18.38
C GLY A 627 12.92 6.77 -17.02
N ALA A 628 13.84 7.59 -16.53
CA ALA A 628 14.48 7.39 -15.23
C ALA A 628 13.45 7.54 -14.10
N ALA A 629 13.65 6.78 -13.03
CA ALA A 629 12.91 6.91 -11.79
C ALA A 629 13.85 7.39 -10.67
N ASP A 630 13.32 8.19 -9.75
CA ASP A 630 14.11 8.92 -8.77
C ASP A 630 13.35 9.12 -7.45
N ARG A 631 14.09 9.47 -6.39
CA ARG A 631 13.60 9.80 -5.03
C ARG A 631 12.55 8.81 -4.49
N PRO A 632 12.93 7.55 -4.23
CA PRO A 632 12.03 6.61 -3.58
C PRO A 632 11.69 7.06 -2.16
N GLY A 633 10.44 6.80 -1.74
CA GLY A 633 9.96 6.95 -0.38
C GLY A 633 9.15 5.72 0.04
N LEU A 634 9.49 5.12 1.18
CA LEU A 634 8.80 3.98 1.76
C LEU A 634 7.81 4.42 2.84
N ASN A 635 6.74 3.65 3.01
CA ASN A 635 5.88 3.73 4.18
C ASN A 635 6.48 2.94 5.37
N PHE A 636 5.80 2.90 6.51
CA PHE A 636 6.37 2.36 7.75
C PHE A 636 6.79 0.88 7.64
N ASP A 637 5.94 0.03 7.07
CA ASP A 637 6.22 -1.41 6.91
C ASP A 637 6.91 -1.75 5.59
N GLY A 638 7.20 -0.74 4.76
CA GLY A 638 7.79 -0.92 3.43
C GLY A 638 6.88 -1.61 2.42
N SER A 639 5.58 -1.80 2.72
CA SER A 639 4.61 -2.43 1.79
C SER A 639 4.20 -1.53 0.63
N ARG A 640 4.45 -0.23 0.72
CA ARG A 640 4.22 0.74 -0.37
C ARG A 640 5.45 1.59 -0.60
N ILE A 641 5.64 1.94 -1.87
CA ILE A 641 6.66 2.86 -2.32
C ILE A 641 6.04 4.00 -3.13
N VAL A 642 6.53 5.21 -2.93
CA VAL A 642 6.30 6.37 -3.79
C VAL A 642 7.61 6.76 -4.46
N PHE A 643 7.56 7.24 -5.71
CA PHE A 643 8.74 7.72 -6.43
C PHE A 643 8.33 8.66 -7.56
N ASP A 644 9.27 9.44 -8.06
CA ASP A 644 9.06 10.28 -9.25
C ASP A 644 9.71 9.67 -10.50
N SER A 645 9.08 9.83 -11.66
CA SER A 645 9.64 9.32 -12.93
C SER A 645 9.22 10.14 -14.14
N THR A 646 10.13 10.25 -15.11
CA THR A 646 9.89 10.91 -16.41
C THR A 646 9.35 9.96 -17.49
N ALA A 647 9.11 8.70 -17.14
CA ALA A 647 8.68 7.67 -18.06
C ALA A 647 7.27 7.92 -18.61
N SER A 648 7.11 7.74 -19.93
CA SER A 648 5.82 7.76 -20.64
C SER A 648 5.06 6.45 -20.58
N ASN A 649 5.72 5.36 -20.17
CA ASN A 649 5.14 4.02 -20.24
C ASN A 649 4.87 3.37 -18.87
N MET A 650 5.05 4.10 -17.76
CA MET A 650 4.91 3.54 -16.41
C MET A 650 3.47 3.13 -16.06
N ALA A 651 2.50 3.98 -16.37
CA ALA A 651 1.08 3.72 -16.15
C ALA A 651 0.25 4.21 -17.36
N PRO A 652 -0.98 3.70 -17.54
CA PRO A 652 -1.89 4.22 -18.55
C PRO A 652 -2.11 5.74 -18.39
N GLY A 653 -1.93 6.50 -19.47
CA GLY A 653 -2.10 7.96 -19.45
C GLY A 653 -0.88 8.76 -18.98
N SER A 654 0.26 8.12 -18.68
CA SER A 654 1.51 8.80 -18.41
C SER A 654 1.92 9.72 -19.57
N VAL A 655 2.10 11.02 -19.30
CA VAL A 655 2.54 12.01 -20.28
C VAL A 655 4.06 12.11 -20.24
N GLY A 656 4.73 11.59 -21.28
CA GLY A 656 6.20 11.61 -21.35
C GLY A 656 6.79 13.03 -21.32
N GLY A 657 7.99 13.17 -20.73
CA GLY A 657 8.77 14.41 -20.73
C GLY A 657 8.57 15.32 -19.50
N LEU A 658 7.60 15.03 -18.63
CA LEU A 658 7.45 15.64 -17.31
C LEU A 658 7.62 14.58 -16.22
N SER A 659 8.13 14.98 -15.05
CA SER A 659 8.21 14.10 -13.88
C SER A 659 6.82 13.94 -13.25
N VAL A 660 6.39 12.69 -13.07
CA VAL A 660 5.10 12.30 -12.47
C VAL A 660 5.37 11.53 -11.18
N ILE A 661 4.53 11.72 -10.16
CA ILE A 661 4.59 10.90 -8.93
C ILE A 661 3.83 9.61 -9.16
N TYR A 662 4.47 8.49 -8.83
CA TYR A 662 3.90 7.16 -8.86
C TYR A 662 3.91 6.53 -7.48
N GLN A 663 2.95 5.64 -7.24
CA GLN A 663 2.89 4.77 -6.06
C GLN A 663 2.70 3.31 -6.50
N ARG A 664 3.34 2.37 -5.79
CA ARG A 664 3.16 0.92 -6.02
C ARG A 664 3.23 0.14 -4.70
N ALA A 665 2.61 -1.03 -4.68
CA ALA A 665 2.90 -2.04 -3.67
C ALA A 665 4.34 -2.59 -3.82
N ASN A 666 4.96 -2.95 -2.70
CA ASN A 666 6.25 -3.63 -2.67
C ASN A 666 6.07 -5.15 -2.59
N PRO A 667 6.46 -5.91 -3.62
CA PRO A 667 6.27 -7.35 -3.65
C PRO A 667 7.13 -8.12 -2.63
N LEU A 668 8.20 -7.51 -2.11
CA LEU A 668 9.04 -8.12 -1.07
C LEU A 668 8.41 -8.08 0.32
N VAL A 669 7.29 -7.37 0.48
CA VAL A 669 6.56 -7.26 1.75
C VAL A 669 5.15 -7.79 1.56
N SER A 670 4.89 -8.99 2.09
CA SER A 670 3.52 -9.42 2.35
C SER A 670 3.04 -8.68 3.60
N GLY A 671 2.03 -7.79 3.45
CA GLY A 671 1.56 -6.96 4.58
C GLY A 671 1.20 -7.80 5.79
N VAL A 672 1.60 -7.35 6.99
CA VAL A 672 1.44 -8.12 8.24
C VAL A 672 -0.03 -8.44 8.48
N LEU A 673 -0.35 -9.73 8.57
CA LEU A 673 -1.69 -10.20 8.83
C LEU A 673 -2.06 -9.90 10.30
N LYS A 674 -2.88 -8.85 10.44
CA LYS A 674 -3.49 -8.30 11.65
C LYS A 674 -4.41 -9.28 12.35
N SER A 675 -5.42 -9.64 11.56
CA SER A 675 -6.58 -10.35 12.05
C SER A 675 -6.25 -11.82 12.24
N ALA A 676 -6.42 -12.28 13.47
CA ALA A 676 -6.30 -13.68 13.85
C ALA A 676 -6.80 -13.86 15.28
N THR A 677 -6.95 -15.13 15.65
CA THR A 677 -6.91 -15.52 17.05
C THR A 677 -5.45 -15.64 17.47
N TRP A 678 -5.06 -14.89 18.48
CA TRP A 678 -3.72 -14.90 19.05
C TRP A 678 -3.75 -15.60 20.41
N TRP A 679 -2.79 -16.49 20.62
CA TRP A 679 -2.70 -17.28 21.84
C TRP A 679 -1.25 -17.52 22.26
N LYS A 680 -1.09 -18.02 23.49
CA LYS A 680 0.17 -18.59 23.96
C LYS A 680 -0.08 -20.05 24.30
N SER A 681 0.56 -20.96 23.57
CA SER A 681 0.37 -22.41 23.70
C SER A 681 0.56 -22.91 25.14
N ASP A 682 1.57 -22.36 25.84
CA ASP A 682 1.93 -22.76 27.21
C ASP A 682 0.94 -22.24 28.27
N GLU A 683 0.00 -21.39 27.87
CA GLU A 683 -1.02 -20.77 28.70
C GLU A 683 -2.41 -20.94 28.04
N SER A 684 -2.66 -22.13 27.48
CA SER A 684 -3.93 -22.46 26.79
C SER A 684 -5.16 -22.19 27.66
N GLY A 685 -6.24 -21.66 27.08
CA GLY A 685 -7.51 -21.39 27.78
C GLY A 685 -7.88 -19.91 27.93
N TRP A 686 -7.02 -19.02 27.44
CA TRP A 686 -7.28 -17.58 27.27
C TRP A 686 -6.66 -17.12 25.93
N GLY A 687 -7.04 -15.94 25.42
CA GLY A 687 -6.46 -15.44 24.17
C GLY A 687 -7.07 -14.11 23.70
N LEU A 688 -6.55 -13.62 22.58
CA LEU A 688 -6.94 -12.35 21.97
C LEU A 688 -7.49 -12.57 20.56
N PHE A 689 -8.63 -11.96 20.26
CA PHE A 689 -9.23 -11.96 18.92
C PHE A 689 -9.02 -10.58 18.34
N ILE A 690 -8.26 -10.49 17.26
CA ILE A 690 -7.97 -9.23 16.59
C ILE A 690 -8.62 -9.26 15.22
N PHE A 691 -9.32 -8.18 14.88
CA PHE A 691 -9.70 -7.89 13.50
C PHE A 691 -9.15 -6.51 13.11
N ASP A 692 -8.39 -6.49 12.01
CA ASP A 692 -7.83 -5.30 11.39
C ASP A 692 -8.92 -4.59 10.58
N GLN A 693 -9.33 -3.42 11.06
CA GLN A 693 -10.31 -2.54 10.43
C GLN A 693 -9.61 -1.25 9.94
N GLY A 694 -8.36 -1.38 9.48
CA GLY A 694 -7.54 -0.33 8.90
C GLY A 694 -6.54 0.26 9.92
N ASN A 695 -6.69 1.54 10.24
CA ASN A 695 -5.87 2.20 11.26
C ASN A 695 -6.29 1.86 12.70
N LEU A 696 -7.29 0.98 12.84
CA LEU A 696 -7.89 0.58 14.11
C LEU A 696 -7.91 -0.95 14.22
N LEU A 697 -7.40 -1.48 15.33
CA LEU A 697 -7.66 -2.85 15.75
C LEU A 697 -8.77 -2.88 16.79
N ALA A 698 -9.65 -3.87 16.71
CA ALA A 698 -10.69 -4.12 17.71
C ALA A 698 -10.38 -5.43 18.48
N PRO A 699 -9.36 -5.44 19.36
CA PRO A 699 -8.97 -6.64 20.07
C PRO A 699 -9.97 -6.96 21.19
N ALA A 700 -10.42 -8.20 21.25
CA ALA A 700 -11.18 -8.74 22.37
C ALA A 700 -10.39 -9.79 23.11
N TRP A 701 -10.28 -9.63 24.42
CA TRP A 701 -9.47 -10.43 25.29
C TRP A 701 -10.35 -11.28 26.21
N PHE A 702 -10.25 -12.60 26.06
CA PHE A 702 -10.89 -13.57 26.94
C PHE A 702 -9.89 -14.06 27.97
N THR A 703 -10.26 -14.01 29.25
CA THR A 703 -9.36 -14.32 30.36
C THR A 703 -10.15 -14.65 31.62
N TYR A 704 -9.49 -14.69 32.76
CA TYR A 704 -10.09 -14.93 34.08
C TYR A 704 -9.77 -13.76 35.00
N ASP A 705 -10.74 -13.35 35.83
CA ASP A 705 -10.56 -12.27 36.79
C ASP A 705 -9.67 -12.68 37.97
N THR A 706 -9.55 -11.83 38.99
CA THR A 706 -8.68 -12.08 40.15
C THR A 706 -9.09 -13.30 40.99
N ASP A 707 -10.35 -13.71 40.91
CA ASP A 707 -10.89 -14.87 41.62
C ASP A 707 -10.82 -16.15 40.77
N GLY A 708 -10.41 -16.03 39.50
CA GLY A 708 -10.27 -17.15 38.56
C GLY A 708 -11.55 -17.45 37.78
N GLU A 709 -12.55 -16.59 37.88
CA GLU A 709 -13.82 -16.72 37.17
C GLU A 709 -13.71 -16.13 35.75
N PRO A 710 -14.44 -16.68 34.75
CA PRO A 710 -14.36 -16.21 33.37
C PRO A 710 -14.73 -14.73 33.24
N THR A 711 -13.95 -14.00 32.45
CA THR A 711 -14.23 -12.61 32.13
C THR A 711 -13.74 -12.28 30.72
N TRP A 712 -14.13 -11.10 30.23
CA TRP A 712 -13.67 -10.62 28.94
C TRP A 712 -13.60 -9.10 28.92
N PHE A 713 -12.68 -8.60 28.09
CA PHE A 713 -12.49 -7.17 27.85
C PHE A 713 -12.51 -6.90 26.35
N LEU A 714 -12.97 -5.72 25.97
CA LEU A 714 -12.84 -5.22 24.61
C LEU A 714 -11.96 -3.97 24.67
N ALA A 715 -10.93 -3.88 23.82
CA ALA A 715 -10.29 -2.58 23.67
C ALA A 715 -11.20 -1.70 22.80
N GLY A 716 -11.49 -0.49 23.28
CA GLY A 716 -12.33 0.51 22.59
C GLY A 716 -11.58 1.16 21.43
N GLY A 717 -11.07 0.34 20.51
CA GLY A 717 -10.19 0.77 19.44
C GLY A 717 -8.74 0.90 19.88
N ALA A 718 -7.88 0.00 19.40
CA ALA A 718 -6.44 0.16 19.48
C ALA A 718 -5.93 0.83 18.21
N PHE A 719 -5.47 2.08 18.31
CA PHE A 719 -5.06 2.91 17.19
C PHE A 719 -3.59 2.70 16.88
N LEU A 720 -3.26 2.65 15.58
CA LEU A 720 -1.87 2.62 15.14
C LEU A 720 -1.14 3.86 15.68
N GLN A 721 -0.06 3.62 16.40
CA GLN A 721 0.86 4.62 16.91
C GLN A 721 2.04 4.76 15.95
N PRO A 722 2.77 5.89 16.01
CA PRO A 722 3.96 6.09 15.20
C PRO A 722 5.12 5.11 15.48
N ASP A 723 5.08 4.32 16.56
CA ASP A 723 6.08 3.24 16.80
C ASP A 723 5.67 1.92 16.14
N GLY A 724 4.62 1.92 15.32
CA GLY A 724 4.03 0.73 14.75
C GLY A 724 3.23 -0.11 15.75
N SER A 725 3.16 0.30 17.02
CA SER A 725 2.30 -0.35 18.00
C SER A 725 0.85 0.05 17.82
N TYR A 726 -0.08 -0.74 18.34
CA TYR A 726 -1.48 -0.35 18.45
C TYR A 726 -1.82 -0.17 19.93
N VAL A 727 -2.30 1.02 20.30
CA VAL A 727 -2.61 1.38 21.69
C VAL A 727 -4.08 1.71 21.83
N GLY A 728 -4.73 1.16 22.86
CA GLY A 728 -6.15 1.39 23.11
C GLY A 728 -6.57 1.16 24.56
N ASP A 729 -7.69 1.75 24.94
CA ASP A 729 -8.29 1.60 26.28
C ASP A 729 -9.06 0.28 26.38
N LEU A 730 -8.98 -0.41 27.52
CA LEU A 730 -9.76 -1.62 27.82
C LEU A 730 -11.05 -1.29 28.56
N PHE A 731 -12.15 -1.84 28.05
CA PHE A 731 -13.47 -1.70 28.63
C PHE A 731 -14.03 -3.04 29.10
N ARG A 732 -14.71 -2.99 30.25
CA ARG A 732 -15.58 -4.05 30.76
C ARG A 732 -17.04 -3.67 30.51
N PHE A 733 -17.84 -4.66 30.14
CA PHE A 733 -19.28 -4.50 29.91
C PHE A 733 -20.09 -5.33 30.92
N THR A 734 -21.34 -4.91 31.12
CA THR A 734 -22.39 -5.69 31.79
C THR A 734 -23.57 -5.73 30.83
N GLY A 735 -24.07 -6.93 30.50
CA GLY A 735 -25.12 -7.10 29.50
C GLY A 735 -26.38 -7.75 30.04
N VAL A 736 -27.28 -8.08 29.14
CA VAL A 736 -28.50 -8.85 29.46
C VAL A 736 -28.18 -10.35 29.55
N PRO A 737 -28.76 -11.09 30.49
CA PRO A 737 -28.61 -12.54 30.58
C PRO A 737 -28.93 -13.24 29.27
N LEU A 738 -28.22 -14.33 28.96
CA LEU A 738 -28.42 -15.08 27.72
C LEU A 738 -29.87 -15.58 27.56
N ALA A 739 -30.54 -15.96 28.65
CA ALA A 739 -31.94 -16.36 28.62
C ALA A 739 -32.92 -15.22 28.24
N GLN A 740 -32.44 -13.98 28.25
CA GLN A 740 -33.20 -12.74 28.03
C GLN A 740 -32.52 -11.83 27.02
N ILE A 741 -31.75 -12.38 26.07
CA ILE A 741 -30.94 -11.61 25.12
C ILE A 741 -31.73 -10.68 24.16
N SER A 742 -33.06 -10.62 24.34
CA SER A 742 -34.01 -9.67 23.74
C SER A 742 -34.36 -8.46 24.59
N GLY A 743 -33.82 -8.35 25.80
CA GLY A 743 -33.93 -7.14 26.62
C GLY A 743 -33.02 -6.00 26.15
N ILE A 744 -33.31 -4.79 26.63
CA ILE A 744 -32.47 -3.60 26.43
C ILE A 744 -31.37 -3.61 27.50
N ALA A 745 -30.10 -3.47 27.08
CA ALA A 745 -28.99 -3.23 28.00
C ALA A 745 -28.81 -1.72 28.22
N ASN A 746 -28.85 -1.26 29.47
CA ASN A 746 -28.75 0.16 29.83
C ASN A 746 -27.44 0.53 30.56
N ASP A 747 -26.57 -0.43 30.81
CA ASP A 747 -25.35 -0.20 31.59
C ASP A 747 -24.22 0.30 30.67
N PRO A 748 -23.61 1.47 30.95
CA PRO A 748 -22.49 1.98 30.17
C PRO A 748 -21.23 1.12 30.39
N PRO A 749 -20.33 1.01 29.39
CA PRO A 749 -19.05 0.34 29.58
C PRO A 749 -18.19 1.07 30.61
N THR A 750 -17.42 0.30 31.39
CA THR A 750 -16.47 0.84 32.36
C THR A 750 -15.05 0.66 31.83
N GLN A 751 -14.28 1.73 31.72
CA GLN A 751 -12.85 1.65 31.40
C GLN A 751 -12.10 1.07 32.60
N VAL A 752 -11.31 0.02 32.37
CA VAL A 752 -10.59 -0.74 33.41
C VAL A 752 -9.09 -0.77 33.19
N GLY A 753 -8.60 -0.24 32.07
CA GLY A 753 -7.20 -0.38 31.68
C GLY A 753 -6.85 0.07 30.27
N ASN A 754 -5.72 -0.42 29.76
CA ASN A 754 -5.24 -0.20 28.40
C ASN A 754 -4.44 -1.41 27.87
N VAL A 755 -4.22 -1.42 26.55
CA VAL A 755 -3.37 -2.39 25.84
C VAL A 755 -2.35 -1.69 24.95
N VAL A 756 -1.23 -2.36 24.73
CA VAL A 756 -0.24 -2.05 23.69
C VAL A 756 0.07 -3.34 22.92
N LEU A 757 -0.17 -3.34 21.62
CA LEU A 757 0.05 -4.47 20.72
C LEU A 757 1.21 -4.16 19.78
N ARG A 758 2.20 -5.05 19.67
CA ARG A 758 3.30 -4.94 18.70
C ARG A 758 3.45 -6.23 17.92
N PHE A 759 3.30 -6.18 16.60
CA PHE A 759 3.40 -7.36 15.73
C PHE A 759 4.85 -7.56 15.26
N SER A 760 5.32 -8.79 15.28
CA SER A 760 6.61 -9.21 14.74
C SER A 760 6.40 -10.14 13.54
N GLY A 761 6.06 -9.53 12.40
CA GLY A 761 5.65 -10.26 11.19
C GLY A 761 4.30 -10.95 11.35
N ASP A 762 4.01 -11.94 10.52
CA ASP A 762 2.71 -12.63 10.48
C ASP A 762 2.49 -13.59 11.67
N THR A 763 3.54 -13.98 12.39
CA THR A 763 3.48 -15.10 13.33
C THR A 763 3.58 -14.69 14.80
N GLY A 764 4.04 -13.48 15.09
CA GLY A 764 4.31 -13.01 16.46
C GLY A 764 3.56 -11.74 16.85
N LEU A 765 3.12 -11.69 18.11
CA LEU A 765 2.48 -10.54 18.73
C LEU A 765 2.98 -10.38 20.18
N SER A 766 3.53 -9.22 20.50
CA SER A 766 3.73 -8.78 21.88
C SER A 766 2.47 -8.07 22.37
N PHE A 767 1.79 -8.68 23.34
CA PHE A 767 0.59 -8.17 24.00
C PHE A 767 0.94 -7.65 25.39
N GLN A 768 0.93 -6.34 25.56
CA GLN A 768 1.03 -5.69 26.87
C GLN A 768 -0.34 -5.17 27.29
N TYR A 769 -0.68 -5.33 28.56
CA TYR A 769 -1.91 -4.81 29.14
C TYR A 769 -1.66 -4.24 30.54
N THR A 770 -2.47 -3.26 30.90
CA THR A 770 -2.65 -2.80 32.30
C THR A 770 -4.12 -2.89 32.62
N VAL A 771 -4.52 -3.67 33.62
CA VAL A 771 -5.92 -3.77 34.09
C VAL A 771 -5.97 -3.67 35.60
N ASN A 772 -6.81 -2.78 36.13
CA ASN A 772 -6.97 -2.55 37.57
C ASN A 772 -5.62 -2.35 38.32
N GLY A 773 -4.67 -1.66 37.68
CA GLY A 773 -3.33 -1.39 38.24
C GLY A 773 -2.31 -2.52 38.10
N VAL A 774 -2.67 -3.66 37.49
CA VAL A 774 -1.75 -4.77 37.21
C VAL A 774 -1.30 -4.72 35.76
N THR A 775 0.01 -4.63 35.53
CA THR A 775 0.62 -4.61 34.18
C THR A 775 1.35 -5.91 33.90
N GLN A 776 1.13 -6.50 32.73
CA GLN A 776 1.94 -7.61 32.20
C GLN A 776 2.24 -7.45 30.71
N THR A 777 3.23 -8.21 30.24
CA THR A 777 3.58 -8.32 28.81
C THR A 777 3.76 -9.80 28.45
N LYS A 778 3.10 -10.21 27.36
CA LYS A 778 3.06 -11.60 26.88
C LYS A 778 3.45 -11.66 25.41
N GLN A 779 4.23 -12.67 25.05
CA GLN A 779 4.50 -13.01 23.66
C GLN A 779 3.50 -14.06 23.19
N MET A 780 2.79 -13.75 22.12
CA MET A 780 1.70 -14.52 21.55
C MET A 780 2.03 -14.93 20.12
N THR A 781 1.37 -15.98 19.66
CA THR A 781 1.46 -16.52 18.30
C THR A 781 0.07 -16.67 17.73
N ARG A 782 -0.04 -16.84 16.41
CA ARG A 782 -1.33 -17.17 15.78
C ARG A 782 -1.81 -18.55 16.23
N PHE A 783 -3.09 -18.64 16.57
CA PHE A 783 -3.74 -19.91 16.88
C PHE A 783 -3.90 -20.74 15.60
N PRO A 784 -3.38 -21.97 15.55
CA PRO A 784 -3.53 -22.83 14.38
C PRO A 784 -4.96 -23.37 14.31
N PHE A 785 -5.77 -22.87 13.38
CA PHE A 785 -7.15 -23.30 13.17
C PHE A 785 -7.36 -23.75 11.72
N GLY A 786 -7.76 -25.00 11.52
CA GLY A 786 -8.00 -25.59 10.19
C GLY A 786 -6.73 -26.01 9.44
N GLN A 787 -6.89 -26.44 8.19
CA GLN A 787 -5.79 -26.79 7.27
C GLN A 787 -5.39 -25.61 6.36
N SER A 788 -6.24 -24.58 6.31
CA SER A 788 -6.09 -23.37 5.49
C SER A 788 -5.87 -22.17 6.41
N THR A 789 -5.14 -21.16 5.96
CA THR A 789 -4.93 -19.90 6.67
C THR A 789 -6.06 -18.93 6.35
N VAL A 790 -6.64 -18.28 7.37
CA VAL A 790 -7.53 -17.12 7.13
C VAL A 790 -6.67 -15.89 6.91
N VAL A 791 -6.82 -15.30 5.73
CA VAL A 791 -6.20 -14.02 5.37
C VAL A 791 -7.29 -12.97 5.38
N CYS A 792 -7.21 -12.05 6.33
CA CYS A 792 -8.12 -10.93 6.47
C CYS A 792 -7.40 -9.63 6.17
N ARG A 793 -8.01 -8.78 5.35
CA ARG A 793 -7.50 -7.46 5.01
C ARG A 793 -8.59 -6.42 5.23
N ALA A 794 -8.18 -5.23 5.66
CA ALA A 794 -9.08 -4.10 5.72
C ALA A 794 -9.45 -3.68 4.29
N SER A 795 -10.74 -3.47 4.06
CA SER A 795 -11.31 -3.05 2.79
C SER A 795 -11.76 -1.59 2.88
N PRO A 796 -11.35 -0.73 1.94
CA PRO A 796 -11.82 0.65 1.87
C PRO A 796 -13.29 0.78 1.46
N THR A 797 -13.91 -0.30 0.95
CA THR A 797 -15.35 -0.35 0.66
C THR A 797 -16.10 -0.86 1.88
N ALA A 798 -17.09 -0.10 2.36
CA ALA A 798 -17.75 -0.35 3.65
C ALA A 798 -18.65 -1.59 3.68
N SER A 799 -19.09 -2.12 2.52
CA SER A 799 -20.03 -3.25 2.49
C SER A 799 -19.32 -4.60 2.39
N ARG A 800 -19.66 -5.51 3.30
CA ARG A 800 -19.28 -6.94 3.29
C ARG A 800 -20.41 -7.84 2.81
N ALA A 801 -21.51 -7.31 2.26
CA ALA A 801 -22.68 -8.15 1.94
C ALA A 801 -22.34 -9.30 0.98
N ALA A 802 -21.38 -9.11 0.07
CA ALA A 802 -20.90 -10.16 -0.83
C ALA A 802 -19.79 -11.07 -0.26
N ALA A 803 -19.35 -10.86 1.00
CA ALA A 803 -18.27 -11.63 1.60
C ALA A 803 -18.71 -13.09 1.84
N LEU A 804 -17.94 -14.02 1.29
CA LEU A 804 -18.22 -15.47 1.41
C LEU A 804 -17.67 -16.10 2.70
N ASN A 805 -16.66 -15.47 3.30
CA ASN A 805 -16.13 -15.85 4.60
C ASN A 805 -16.72 -14.93 5.68
N VAL A 806 -17.24 -15.51 6.76
CA VAL A 806 -17.95 -14.80 7.84
C VAL A 806 -17.09 -14.48 9.06
N SER A 807 -15.76 -14.63 8.97
CA SER A 807 -14.85 -14.30 10.07
C SER A 807 -14.90 -12.80 10.37
N ASP A 808 -15.41 -12.45 11.54
CA ASP A 808 -15.49 -11.08 12.03
C ASP A 808 -16.02 -11.04 13.48
N ILE A 809 -16.18 -9.84 14.00
CA ILE A 809 -16.98 -9.53 15.18
C ILE A 809 -18.44 -9.38 14.75
N TRP A 810 -19.34 -10.10 15.42
CA TRP A 810 -20.78 -10.08 15.18
C TRP A 810 -21.54 -9.71 16.45
N TRP A 811 -22.66 -9.01 16.33
CA TRP A 811 -23.45 -8.57 17.49
C TRP A 811 -24.94 -8.43 17.15
N GLY A 812 -25.78 -8.26 18.19
CA GLY A 812 -27.23 -8.09 18.05
C GLY A 812 -27.69 -6.64 17.84
N GLY A 813 -26.75 -5.70 17.61
CA GLY A 813 -27.03 -4.26 17.47
C GLY A 813 -27.06 -3.50 18.80
N ALA A 814 -27.11 -2.16 18.70
CA ALA A 814 -26.91 -1.23 19.82
C ALA A 814 -27.86 -1.42 21.02
N GLN A 815 -29.10 -1.88 20.80
CA GLN A 815 -30.06 -2.14 21.88
C GLN A 815 -29.67 -3.34 22.76
N THR A 816 -28.74 -4.16 22.31
CA THR A 816 -28.24 -5.33 23.03
C THR A 816 -26.76 -5.19 23.37
N SER A 817 -26.30 -3.96 23.58
CA SER A 817 -24.91 -3.67 23.96
C SER A 817 -24.46 -4.55 25.15
N GLY A 818 -23.23 -5.05 25.08
CA GLY A 818 -22.65 -5.91 26.12
C GLY A 818 -22.64 -7.41 25.79
N TRP A 819 -23.25 -7.89 24.71
CA TRP A 819 -23.06 -9.27 24.21
C TRP A 819 -22.75 -9.31 22.71
N GLY A 820 -22.17 -10.41 22.24
CA GLY A 820 -21.86 -10.63 20.83
C GLY A 820 -20.98 -11.85 20.61
N LEU A 821 -20.46 -12.00 19.39
CA LEU A 821 -19.81 -13.20 18.90
C LEU A 821 -18.52 -12.82 18.17
N PHE A 822 -17.44 -13.52 18.47
CA PHE A 822 -16.27 -13.56 17.60
C PHE A 822 -16.37 -14.81 16.77
N ILE A 823 -16.34 -14.67 15.45
CA ILE A 823 -16.46 -15.78 14.51
C ILE A 823 -15.15 -15.91 13.74
N ASN A 824 -14.60 -17.12 13.68
CA ASN A 824 -13.55 -17.52 12.76
C ASN A 824 -14.06 -18.67 11.91
N GLN A 825 -14.13 -18.45 10.60
CA GLN A 825 -14.49 -19.45 9.61
C GLN A 825 -13.25 -19.83 8.79
N VAL A 826 -12.95 -21.12 8.76
CA VAL A 826 -11.99 -21.74 7.85
C VAL A 826 -12.72 -22.84 7.10
N ASP A 827 -12.81 -22.70 5.78
CA ASP A 827 -13.47 -23.67 4.92
C ASP A 827 -14.92 -23.93 5.39
N ASP A 828 -15.22 -25.19 5.78
CA ASP A 828 -16.51 -25.63 6.31
C ASP A 828 -16.59 -25.65 7.85
N LEU A 829 -15.52 -25.23 8.53
CA LEU A 829 -15.48 -25.09 9.98
C LEU A 829 -15.76 -23.65 10.37
N LEU A 830 -16.65 -23.48 11.35
CA LEU A 830 -16.88 -22.19 11.99
C LEU A 830 -16.74 -22.37 13.50
N PHE A 831 -15.76 -21.66 14.05
CA PHE A 831 -15.49 -21.54 15.47
C PHE A 831 -15.96 -20.18 15.94
N ALA A 832 -16.71 -20.14 17.03
CA ALA A 832 -17.15 -18.89 17.62
C ALA A 832 -16.90 -18.85 19.13
N ILE A 833 -16.60 -17.65 19.62
CA ILE A 833 -16.67 -17.35 21.05
C ILE A 833 -17.84 -16.41 21.27
N TRP A 834 -18.71 -16.82 22.19
CA TRP A 834 -19.89 -16.06 22.55
C TRP A 834 -19.67 -15.43 23.93
N TYR A 835 -19.64 -14.09 23.95
CA TYR A 835 -19.60 -13.34 25.19
C TYR A 835 -21.03 -12.97 25.59
N THR A 836 -21.42 -13.42 26.77
CA THR A 836 -22.77 -13.26 27.32
C THR A 836 -22.73 -13.35 28.84
N TYR A 837 -23.89 -13.37 29.50
CA TYR A 837 -23.99 -13.41 30.95
C TYR A 837 -25.01 -14.45 31.40
N ASP A 838 -24.80 -14.96 32.60
CA ASP A 838 -25.78 -15.82 33.26
C ASP A 838 -26.95 -15.01 33.85
N THR A 839 -27.81 -15.68 34.61
CA THR A 839 -29.00 -15.07 35.23
C THR A 839 -28.68 -14.00 36.26
N ASP A 840 -27.49 -14.05 36.87
CA ASP A 840 -27.02 -13.09 37.87
C ASP A 840 -26.23 -11.93 37.23
N ARG A 841 -26.14 -11.93 35.89
CA ARG A 841 -25.39 -10.97 35.06
C ARG A 841 -23.87 -11.09 35.23
N GLU A 842 -23.38 -12.26 35.62
CA GLU A 842 -21.95 -12.56 35.64
C GLU A 842 -21.46 -13.01 34.26
N PRO A 843 -20.24 -12.63 33.83
CA PRO A 843 -19.73 -12.96 32.50
C PRO A 843 -19.60 -14.47 32.29
N LEU A 844 -19.95 -14.92 31.09
CA LEU A 844 -19.75 -16.29 30.65
C LEU A 844 -18.76 -16.34 29.49
N PHE A 845 -17.89 -17.35 29.53
CA PHE A 845 -17.02 -17.71 28.41
C PHE A 845 -17.53 -18.99 27.74
N LEU A 846 -18.22 -18.80 26.61
CA LEU A 846 -18.79 -19.90 25.82
C LEU A 846 -18.07 -20.04 24.49
N VAL A 847 -17.75 -21.29 24.15
CA VAL A 847 -17.08 -21.67 22.90
C VAL A 847 -18.04 -22.49 22.06
N ILE A 848 -18.10 -22.21 20.76
CA ILE A 848 -19.00 -22.87 19.81
C ILE A 848 -18.16 -23.44 18.68
N SER A 849 -18.33 -24.72 18.39
CA SER A 849 -17.69 -25.38 17.24
C SER A 849 -18.76 -25.97 16.35
N THR A 850 -18.69 -25.65 15.06
CA THR A 850 -19.73 -25.99 14.09
C THR A 850 -19.12 -26.46 12.77
N ILE A 851 -19.95 -27.17 11.99
CA ILE A 851 -19.63 -27.63 10.64
C ILE A 851 -20.73 -27.15 9.69
N ARG A 852 -20.34 -26.75 8.47
CA ARG A 852 -21.27 -26.37 7.41
C ARG A 852 -22.19 -27.55 7.04
N GLN A 853 -23.48 -27.27 6.96
CA GLN A 853 -24.52 -28.20 6.58
C GLN A 853 -24.85 -28.05 5.07
N PRO A 854 -25.50 -29.04 4.43
CA PRO A 854 -25.87 -28.97 3.01
C PRO A 854 -26.71 -27.74 2.62
N GLY A 855 -27.49 -27.20 3.58
CA GLY A 855 -28.27 -25.97 3.39
C GLY A 855 -27.51 -24.67 3.64
N GLY A 856 -26.17 -24.72 3.74
CA GLY A 856 -25.29 -23.55 3.94
C GLY A 856 -25.18 -23.04 5.38
N SER A 857 -26.06 -23.49 6.28
CA SER A 857 -26.00 -23.15 7.71
C SER A 857 -24.83 -23.83 8.42
N PHE A 858 -24.33 -23.25 9.50
CA PHE A 858 -23.32 -23.88 10.35
C PHE A 858 -23.97 -24.33 11.66
N SER A 859 -23.86 -25.61 12.02
CA SER A 859 -24.47 -26.16 13.25
C SER A 859 -23.47 -27.00 14.03
N GLY A 860 -23.58 -26.98 15.36
CA GLY A 860 -22.70 -27.75 16.24
C GLY A 860 -22.93 -27.52 17.73
N GLN A 861 -21.91 -27.81 18.54
CA GLN A 861 -22.00 -27.86 20.01
C GLN A 861 -21.55 -26.55 20.66
N VAL A 862 -22.14 -26.26 21.83
CA VAL A 862 -21.75 -25.15 22.71
C VAL A 862 -21.07 -25.72 23.95
N PHE A 863 -19.90 -25.19 24.28
CA PHE A 863 -19.07 -25.56 25.41
C PHE A 863 -18.94 -24.41 26.41
N ARG A 864 -18.99 -24.71 27.71
CA ARG A 864 -18.74 -23.73 28.78
C ARG A 864 -17.36 -23.91 29.39
N GLN A 865 -16.59 -22.82 29.49
CA GLN A 865 -15.39 -22.76 30.33
C GLN A 865 -15.77 -22.34 31.75
N ARG A 866 -15.23 -23.02 32.78
CA ARG A 866 -15.63 -22.83 34.18
C ARG A 866 -14.65 -22.00 35.00
N ASN A 867 -13.36 -22.27 34.95
CA ASN A 867 -12.35 -21.56 35.74
C ASN A 867 -10.99 -21.56 35.01
N GLY A 868 -10.09 -20.69 35.46
CA GLY A 868 -8.75 -20.60 34.91
C GLY A 868 -7.82 -19.72 35.76
N THR A 869 -6.61 -19.49 35.24
CA THR A 869 -5.60 -18.68 35.95
C THR A 869 -5.92 -17.19 35.79
N PRO A 870 -6.02 -16.43 36.89
CA PRO A 870 -6.26 -14.99 36.87
C PRO A 870 -5.30 -14.21 35.99
N PHE A 871 -5.79 -13.18 35.29
CA PHE A 871 -4.96 -12.30 34.44
C PHE A 871 -3.80 -11.64 35.19
N SER A 872 -3.91 -11.50 36.51
CA SER A 872 -2.87 -10.95 37.38
C SER A 872 -1.74 -11.93 37.67
N MET A 873 -1.95 -13.23 37.47
CA MET A 873 -1.05 -14.31 37.89
C MET A 873 -0.69 -15.29 36.76
N ILE A 874 -1.07 -15.02 35.51
CA ILE A 874 -0.78 -15.90 34.37
C ILE A 874 0.74 -16.18 34.30
N ASN A 875 1.16 -17.39 34.66
CA ASN A 875 2.55 -17.86 34.67
C ASN A 875 2.59 -19.38 34.45
N GLY A 876 2.05 -19.86 33.33
CA GLY A 876 1.93 -21.28 32.98
C GLY A 876 0.49 -21.81 32.94
N ALA A 877 0.34 -23.11 32.67
CA ALA A 877 -0.93 -23.74 32.29
C ALA A 877 -2.04 -23.57 33.37
N PRO A 878 -3.24 -23.07 33.00
CA PRO A 878 -4.39 -23.04 33.90
C PRO A 878 -5.01 -24.41 34.10
N ALA A 879 -5.71 -24.58 35.22
CA ALA A 879 -6.67 -25.66 35.40
C ALA A 879 -7.97 -25.30 34.67
N SER A 880 -8.32 -26.04 33.61
CA SER A 880 -9.74 -26.23 33.25
C SER A 880 -9.99 -27.74 33.03
N PRO A 881 -10.76 -28.42 33.90
CA PRO A 881 -10.89 -29.88 33.92
C PRO A 881 -11.93 -30.48 32.96
N GLY A 882 -12.43 -29.74 31.97
CA GLY A 882 -13.33 -30.32 30.96
C GLY A 882 -14.21 -29.32 30.24
N ASN A 883 -14.51 -29.62 28.98
CA ASN A 883 -15.48 -28.88 28.18
C ASN A 883 -16.87 -29.49 28.40
N ASP A 884 -17.71 -28.82 29.19
CA ASP A 884 -19.11 -29.24 29.33
C ASP A 884 -19.87 -28.88 28.05
N VAL A 885 -20.35 -29.88 27.32
CA VAL A 885 -21.34 -29.66 26.26
C VAL A 885 -22.65 -29.23 26.91
N ILE A 886 -22.97 -27.95 26.81
CA ILE A 886 -24.16 -27.36 27.42
C ILE A 886 -25.31 -27.13 26.44
N GLY A 887 -25.14 -27.52 25.18
CA GLY A 887 -26.19 -27.39 24.17
C GLY A 887 -25.66 -27.37 22.75
N SER A 888 -26.47 -26.81 21.87
CA SER A 888 -26.17 -26.68 20.44
C SER A 888 -26.48 -25.28 19.93
N ALA A 889 -25.79 -24.89 18.86
CA ALA A 889 -25.99 -23.62 18.18
C ALA A 889 -26.04 -23.79 16.66
N THR A 890 -26.70 -22.86 15.98
CA THR A 890 -26.79 -22.78 14.53
C THR A 890 -26.64 -21.33 14.07
N PHE A 891 -25.77 -21.11 13.09
CA PHE A 891 -25.63 -19.86 12.37
C PHE A 891 -26.21 -20.00 10.96
N ARG A 892 -27.03 -19.02 10.56
CA ARG A 892 -27.52 -18.89 9.18
C ARG A 892 -27.22 -17.48 8.69
N PHE A 893 -26.35 -17.36 7.70
CA PHE A 893 -26.01 -16.08 7.11
C PHE A 893 -26.89 -15.84 5.88
N THR A 894 -27.51 -14.67 5.80
CA THR A 894 -28.26 -14.24 4.61
C THR A 894 -27.35 -13.60 3.58
N ASP A 895 -26.31 -12.91 4.07
CA ASP A 895 -25.25 -12.30 3.29
C ASP A 895 -24.00 -12.18 4.19
N GLY A 896 -22.93 -11.57 3.70
CA GLY A 896 -21.71 -11.41 4.47
C GLY A 896 -21.80 -10.39 5.61
N GLU A 897 -22.90 -9.65 5.80
CA GLU A 897 -23.12 -8.69 6.89
C GLU A 897 -24.20 -9.09 7.88
N ASN A 898 -25.14 -9.94 7.46
CA ASN A 898 -26.35 -10.24 8.18
C ASN A 898 -26.53 -11.75 8.34
N GLY A 899 -27.00 -12.15 9.51
CA GLY A 899 -27.30 -13.54 9.79
C GLY A 899 -28.24 -13.72 10.97
N THR A 900 -28.46 -14.97 11.33
CA THR A 900 -29.23 -15.38 12.50
C THR A 900 -28.40 -16.37 13.31
N PHE A 901 -28.31 -16.10 14.61
CA PHE A 901 -27.73 -16.98 15.62
C PHE A 901 -28.87 -17.61 16.44
N SER A 902 -28.97 -18.93 16.39
CA SER A 902 -29.96 -19.71 17.15
C SER A 902 -29.24 -20.68 18.08
N TYR A 903 -29.75 -20.88 19.29
CA TYR A 903 -29.16 -21.84 20.23
C TYR A 903 -30.21 -22.51 21.11
N ASN A 904 -29.89 -23.74 21.52
CA ASN A 904 -30.65 -24.54 22.45
C ASN A 904 -29.71 -25.07 23.53
N LEU A 905 -29.90 -24.61 24.76
CA LEU A 905 -29.06 -24.99 25.90
C LEU A 905 -29.81 -25.92 26.87
N ASN A 906 -29.04 -26.78 27.53
CA ASN A 906 -29.48 -27.64 28.61
C ASN A 906 -30.14 -26.78 29.70
N GLY A 907 -31.35 -27.15 30.12
CA GLY A 907 -32.18 -26.33 31.02
C GLY A 907 -33.32 -25.56 30.33
N GLY A 908 -33.53 -25.77 29.03
CA GLY A 908 -34.74 -25.32 28.33
C GLY A 908 -34.65 -23.91 27.74
N VAL A 909 -33.45 -23.31 27.69
CA VAL A 909 -33.24 -21.99 27.07
C VAL A 909 -33.09 -22.17 25.56
N ASN A 910 -34.06 -21.67 24.81
CA ASN A 910 -34.07 -21.70 23.34
C ASN A 910 -34.33 -20.29 22.81
N GLN A 911 -33.40 -19.75 22.03
CA GLN A 911 -33.49 -18.39 21.48
C GLN A 911 -32.99 -18.36 20.04
N SER A 912 -33.46 -17.37 19.29
CA SER A 912 -32.98 -17.06 17.94
C SER A 912 -32.94 -15.55 17.74
N LYS A 913 -31.81 -15.06 17.24
CA LYS A 913 -31.47 -13.63 17.20
C LYS A 913 -30.86 -13.24 15.87
N PRO A 914 -31.29 -12.12 15.25
CA PRO A 914 -30.51 -11.54 14.15
C PRO A 914 -29.15 -11.08 14.68
N ILE A 915 -28.12 -11.28 13.88
CA ILE A 915 -26.77 -10.81 14.12
C ILE A 915 -26.29 -10.03 12.90
N THR A 916 -25.51 -8.98 13.15
CA THR A 916 -24.83 -8.22 12.10
C THR A 916 -23.35 -8.09 12.41
N ARG A 917 -22.50 -7.87 11.40
CA ARG A 917 -21.09 -7.58 11.66
C ARG A 917 -20.92 -6.22 12.32
N LEU A 918 -20.08 -6.17 13.34
CA LEU A 918 -19.71 -4.94 14.02
C LEU A 918 -18.55 -4.25 13.29
N GLN A 919 -18.80 -3.03 12.84
CA GLN A 919 -17.76 -2.15 12.32
C GLN A 919 -17.44 -1.08 13.37
N VAL A 920 -16.22 -1.13 13.88
CA VAL A 920 -15.69 -0.18 14.87
C VAL A 920 -14.83 0.88 14.16
N GLY A 921 -14.07 0.47 13.13
CA GLY A 921 -13.23 1.35 12.31
C GLY A 921 -13.94 1.94 11.08
N ASN A 922 -13.21 2.73 10.30
CA ASN A 922 -13.72 3.30 9.04
C ASN A 922 -13.63 2.33 7.86
N GLN A 923 -12.95 1.19 8.01
CA GLN A 923 -12.80 0.15 7.00
C GLN A 923 -13.39 -1.18 7.47
N ALA A 924 -14.01 -1.91 6.55
CA ALA A 924 -14.58 -3.22 6.83
C ALA A 924 -13.53 -4.31 6.63
N THR A 925 -13.44 -5.30 7.51
CA THR A 925 -12.52 -6.43 7.30
C THR A 925 -13.14 -7.44 6.32
N VAL A 926 -12.40 -7.81 5.27
CA VAL A 926 -12.79 -8.88 4.36
C VAL A 926 -11.78 -10.02 4.51
N CYS A 927 -12.27 -11.23 4.73
CA CYS A 927 -11.46 -12.41 4.97
C CYS A 927 -11.63 -13.44 3.85
N ASN A 928 -10.58 -14.20 3.55
CA ASN A 928 -10.58 -15.33 2.64
C ASN A 928 -9.82 -16.50 3.27
N SER A 929 -10.15 -17.72 2.87
CA SER A 929 -9.40 -18.93 3.21
C SER A 929 -8.37 -19.19 2.11
N GLU A 930 -7.10 -19.26 2.46
CA GLU A 930 -5.99 -19.58 1.55
C GLU A 930 -5.30 -20.88 2.01
N PRO A 931 -4.74 -21.70 1.11
CA PRO A 931 -3.96 -22.88 1.50
C PRO A 931 -2.84 -22.50 2.48
N ALA A 932 -2.62 -23.29 3.54
CA ALA A 932 -1.53 -23.00 4.47
C ALA A 932 -0.18 -23.09 3.75
N GLY A 933 0.49 -21.96 3.57
CA GLY A 933 1.86 -21.87 3.06
C GLY A 933 2.83 -22.60 3.99
N ARG A 934 3.74 -23.38 3.39
CA ARG A 934 4.86 -24.02 4.08
C ARG A 934 5.99 -23.05 4.36
#